data_AF-A0A9E3V9P2-F1
#
_entry.id   AF-A0A9E3V9P2-F1
#
_cell.length_a   1.000
_cell.length_b   1.000
_cell.length_c   1.000
_cell.angle_alpha   90.00
_cell.angle_beta   90.00
_cell.angle_gamma   90.00
#
_symmetry.space_group_name_H-M   'P 1'
#
loop_
_entity.id
_entity.type
_entity.pdbx_description
1 polymer ?
#
loop_
_entity_poly.entity_id
_entity_poly.type
_entity_poly.pdbx_seq_one_letter_code
_entity_poly.pdbx_strand_id
1 'polypeptide(L)'
;MRPALLVLAVVALGCPDGGSSASGGGSASSGGGSASSGGGSASSGGGSASSGGGSASSGGGSASSGGGSASSGGGSASSGGGSASSGGGSASSGGGSASSGGGSGGGSGGGSVAHLTIPAHRIGIFFTGWDAPAAQARARREAAGQTVNTVEDVLRSNGAAKVSDLLYTPGEYNNAAAFHYHVTPSLGPSCLYRARPGQTGVYADCPNISQAARFHADQLRALDVDFVLIDATNLDTFSAFSDGIQLRPAEVLFEEWAALRAQGVVTPQLAIWANIGSANADLYSKDLDLYNDPRFSDLVMRDTKTGKKLMFVVDPGRQDLFNAIQSNGGRNDVTAVWMWGNMDGSKYAAGRWSFMSPCRTPSGEFTTYFPTGSCDQLRTTNSPVGSQLAVSLSYQVGFASVPFQASGKLEGFTLRRQFEAAFAQHVDYLFLNGWNEVIAQPQTDTQGGGSMGLEYEPANAPLKGRQWVDTYGVEFDRAMMPTKEEGTRYTDLVASCVRVYRSGHATCDLAGEACCQAADPFVTVYSLKETGGDFLPTTSAAEKNALVGQGNWKERCTPYGGTPYLCTQNGDTAGPFRLYSAAGTNRAALNRCLFGVNHFLSTSANCEGQVVEGALGFISTVKTSATPRPLARCLQGAFHSHSTTGTCPAGTTTEFILGYVR
;
A
#
# COMPACT_ATOMS: atom_id res chain seq x y z
N MET A 1 21.78 5.97 21.77
CA MET A 1 21.82 6.93 20.64
C MET A 1 22.13 6.13 19.38
N ARG A 2 21.11 5.76 18.61
CA ARG A 2 21.24 5.11 17.30
C ARG A 2 21.09 6.21 16.24
N PRO A 3 21.91 6.23 15.17
CA PRO A 3 21.73 7.23 14.13
C PRO A 3 20.39 6.97 13.42
N ALA A 4 19.64 8.04 13.17
CA ALA A 4 18.47 8.00 12.32
C ALA A 4 18.89 7.40 10.97
N LEU A 5 18.20 6.34 10.55
CA LEU A 5 18.35 5.75 9.23
C LEU A 5 17.92 6.82 8.22
N LEU A 6 18.90 7.55 7.71
CA LEU A 6 18.77 8.41 6.56
C LEU A 6 18.47 7.47 5.38
N VAL A 7 17.19 7.31 5.03
CA VAL A 7 16.78 6.69 3.77
C VAL A 7 17.22 7.69 2.69
N LEU A 8 18.48 7.53 2.28
CA LEU A 8 19.18 8.40 1.36
C LEU A 8 18.51 8.29 -0.02
N ALA A 9 18.40 9.46 -0.64
CA ALA A 9 17.97 9.72 -2.00
C ALA A 9 18.33 8.63 -3.02
N VAL A 10 17.41 8.47 -3.99
CA VAL A 10 17.58 7.73 -5.23
C VAL A 10 18.98 7.98 -5.80
N VAL A 11 19.80 6.92 -5.86
CA VAL A 11 20.97 6.91 -6.75
C VAL A 11 20.43 6.83 -8.17
N ALA A 12 20.35 7.99 -8.83
CA ALA A 12 20.24 8.05 -10.27
C ALA A 12 21.48 7.35 -10.85
N LEU A 13 21.30 6.14 -11.38
CA LEU A 13 22.30 5.49 -12.22
C LEU A 13 22.42 6.34 -13.50
N GLY A 14 23.40 7.24 -13.52
CA GLY A 14 23.76 7.98 -14.73
C GLY A 14 24.24 7.03 -15.81
N CYS A 15 23.64 7.11 -17.00
CA CYS A 15 24.23 6.59 -18.22
C CYS A 15 25.56 7.33 -18.48
N PRO A 16 26.70 6.63 -18.69
CA PRO A 16 27.90 7.31 -19.14
C PRO A 16 27.78 7.62 -20.65
N ASP A 17 27.82 8.91 -20.97
CA ASP A 17 28.09 9.43 -22.29
C ASP A 17 29.48 8.97 -22.76
N GLY A 18 29.52 8.08 -23.75
CA GLY A 18 30.74 7.65 -24.42
C GLY A 18 31.17 8.66 -25.49
N GLY A 19 31.98 9.64 -25.10
CA GLY A 19 32.71 10.55 -25.99
C GLY A 19 34.09 10.01 -26.39
N SER A 20 34.28 9.86 -27.69
CA SER A 20 35.39 9.30 -28.47
C SER A 20 36.82 9.82 -28.22
N SER A 21 37.83 8.95 -28.45
CA SER A 21 38.98 9.27 -29.33
C SER A 21 39.92 8.08 -29.63
N ALA A 22 40.15 7.87 -30.94
CA ALA A 22 41.31 7.21 -31.62
C ALA A 22 41.57 5.71 -31.35
N SER A 23 41.89 4.83 -32.32
CA SER A 23 42.46 4.99 -33.67
C SER A 23 42.38 3.63 -34.42
N GLY A 24 42.34 3.67 -35.76
CA GLY A 24 42.96 2.64 -36.60
C GLY A 24 42.05 1.76 -37.48
N GLY A 25 42.00 2.11 -38.77
CA GLY A 25 42.24 1.16 -39.86
C GLY A 25 41.05 0.47 -40.55
N GLY A 26 40.91 0.71 -41.86
CA GLY A 26 40.63 -0.38 -42.82
C GLY A 26 39.32 -0.34 -43.62
N SER A 27 39.35 0.38 -44.75
CA SER A 27 38.93 -0.04 -46.10
C SER A 27 37.50 -0.58 -46.40
N ALA A 28 36.71 0.30 -47.04
CA ALA A 28 35.94 0.16 -48.30
C ALA A 28 35.30 -1.20 -48.72
N SER A 29 33.99 -1.20 -49.05
CA SER A 29 33.51 -1.28 -50.46
C SER A 29 31.97 -1.21 -50.61
N SER A 30 31.53 -0.22 -51.40
CA SER A 30 30.42 -0.06 -52.37
C SER A 30 29.05 -0.79 -52.35
N GLY A 31 28.03 0.02 -52.72
CA GLY A 31 26.76 -0.35 -53.39
C GLY A 31 25.54 0.31 -52.71
N GLY A 32 24.83 1.33 -53.19
CA GLY A 32 24.64 1.89 -54.54
C GLY A 32 23.21 1.59 -55.02
N GLY A 33 22.29 2.57 -54.95
CA GLY A 33 20.97 2.49 -55.60
C GLY A 33 19.92 3.48 -55.06
N SER A 34 19.57 4.49 -55.87
CA SER A 34 18.58 5.54 -55.60
C SER A 34 17.34 5.39 -56.51
N ALA A 35 16.17 5.82 -56.01
CA ALA A 35 14.92 6.25 -56.71
C ALA A 35 14.15 5.20 -57.56
N SER A 36 12.84 5.30 -57.90
CA SER A 36 11.89 6.42 -57.93
C SER A 36 10.41 5.93 -57.94
N SER A 37 9.51 6.77 -57.39
CA SER A 37 8.11 7.13 -57.75
C SER A 37 7.12 6.18 -58.48
N GLY A 38 5.90 6.13 -57.92
CA GLY A 38 4.59 5.98 -58.60
C GLY A 38 3.50 5.83 -57.52
N GLY A 39 2.44 6.64 -57.38
CA GLY A 39 1.62 7.37 -58.34
C GLY A 39 0.26 6.68 -58.45
N GLY A 40 -0.81 7.21 -57.83
CA GLY A 40 -2.19 6.72 -58.03
C GLY A 40 -3.18 7.11 -56.94
N SER A 41 -4.04 8.10 -57.24
CA SER A 41 -5.13 8.58 -56.40
C SER A 41 -6.47 7.87 -56.67
N ALA A 42 -7.23 7.66 -55.60
CA ALA A 42 -8.70 7.68 -55.42
C ALA A 42 -9.66 7.12 -56.50
N SER A 43 -10.62 6.29 -56.06
CA SER A 43 -12.06 6.53 -56.29
C SER A 43 -12.96 5.70 -55.35
N SER A 44 -14.17 6.23 -55.14
CA SER A 44 -15.21 5.91 -54.17
C SER A 44 -16.31 4.97 -54.72
N GLY A 45 -17.09 4.41 -53.79
CA GLY A 45 -18.35 3.67 -54.00
C GLY A 45 -18.46 2.55 -52.95
N GLY A 46 -19.46 2.43 -52.07
CA GLY A 46 -20.89 2.66 -52.18
C GLY A 46 -21.58 1.29 -52.04
N GLY A 47 -22.50 1.11 -51.07
CA GLY A 47 -23.39 -0.06 -51.04
C GLY A 47 -23.73 -0.63 -49.66
N SER A 48 -25.02 -0.69 -49.38
CA SER A 48 -25.69 -1.08 -48.13
C SER A 48 -25.95 -2.59 -47.99
N ALA A 49 -26.43 -2.97 -46.81
CA ALA A 49 -26.78 -4.31 -46.32
C ALA A 49 -27.77 -5.16 -47.16
N SER A 50 -27.67 -6.51 -47.08
CA SER A 50 -28.64 -7.43 -46.43
C SER A 50 -28.63 -8.88 -46.97
N SER A 51 -28.71 -9.83 -46.03
CA SER A 51 -29.39 -11.17 -46.01
C SER A 51 -29.02 -12.34 -46.95
N GLY A 52 -28.86 -13.52 -46.31
CA GLY A 52 -28.98 -14.90 -46.84
C GLY A 52 -28.11 -15.85 -45.99
N GLY A 53 -28.52 -16.98 -45.41
CA GLY A 53 -29.72 -17.82 -45.52
C GLY A 53 -29.28 -19.30 -45.60
N GLY A 54 -29.62 -20.12 -44.59
CA GLY A 54 -29.59 -21.60 -44.58
C GLY A 54 -28.21 -22.29 -44.58
N SER A 55 -27.97 -23.50 -44.08
CA SER A 55 -28.82 -24.55 -43.49
C SER A 55 -27.93 -25.54 -42.72
N ALA A 56 -28.56 -26.28 -41.80
CA ALA A 56 -27.99 -27.31 -40.95
C ALA A 56 -27.55 -28.59 -41.69
N SER A 57 -26.66 -29.36 -41.04
CA SER A 57 -26.75 -30.82 -41.02
C SER A 57 -26.17 -31.41 -39.74
N SER A 58 -26.72 -32.55 -39.38
CA SER A 58 -26.87 -33.17 -38.06
C SER A 58 -26.05 -34.45 -37.89
N GLY A 59 -25.78 -34.80 -36.64
CA GLY A 59 -25.54 -36.17 -36.15
C GLY A 59 -25.03 -36.12 -34.70
N GLY A 60 -25.55 -36.83 -33.69
CA GLY A 60 -26.56 -37.88 -33.62
C GLY A 60 -26.20 -38.81 -32.45
N GLY A 61 -27.14 -39.02 -31.50
CA GLY A 61 -27.16 -40.10 -30.49
C GLY A 61 -26.69 -39.71 -29.09
N SER A 62 -27.33 -40.07 -27.97
CA SER A 62 -28.54 -40.86 -27.72
C SER A 62 -29.06 -40.57 -26.29
N ALA A 63 -30.37 -40.70 -26.11
CA ALA A 63 -31.12 -40.44 -24.90
C ALA A 63 -31.13 -41.61 -23.89
N SER A 64 -31.49 -41.31 -22.63
CA SER A 64 -32.38 -42.16 -21.82
C SER A 64 -33.20 -41.31 -20.84
N SER A 65 -34.37 -41.84 -20.48
CA SER A 65 -35.65 -41.18 -20.25
C SER A 65 -36.20 -41.26 -18.81
N GLY A 66 -37.11 -40.34 -18.47
CA GLY A 66 -38.14 -40.42 -17.42
C GLY A 66 -38.74 -39.02 -17.21
N GLY A 67 -39.98 -38.67 -17.61
CA GLY A 67 -41.28 -39.26 -17.27
C GLY A 67 -41.73 -38.69 -15.91
N GLY A 68 -42.79 -37.89 -15.72
CA GLY A 68 -43.88 -37.42 -16.57
C GLY A 68 -44.80 -36.44 -15.79
N SER A 69 -45.68 -35.79 -16.56
CA SER A 69 -47.03 -35.30 -16.25
C SER A 69 -47.34 -34.33 -15.09
N ALA A 70 -47.92 -33.20 -15.48
CA ALA A 70 -48.70 -32.28 -14.66
C ALA A 70 -50.07 -32.87 -14.24
N SER A 71 -50.59 -32.45 -13.09
CA SER A 71 -52.02 -32.45 -12.77
C SER A 71 -52.41 -31.27 -11.90
N SER A 72 -53.50 -30.63 -12.27
CA SER A 72 -54.21 -29.56 -11.58
C SER A 72 -55.06 -30.10 -10.40
N GLY A 73 -55.27 -29.25 -9.38
CA GLY A 73 -56.24 -29.45 -8.32
C GLY A 73 -56.58 -28.12 -7.65
N GLY A 74 -57.83 -27.70 -7.73
CA GLY A 74 -58.36 -26.49 -7.09
C GLY A 74 -58.91 -26.74 -5.68
N GLY A 75 -59.30 -25.66 -4.99
CA GLY A 75 -60.09 -25.73 -3.75
C GLY A 75 -59.83 -24.57 -2.77
N SER A 76 -60.91 -23.90 -2.38
CA SER A 76 -60.98 -22.58 -1.74
C SER A 76 -60.87 -22.53 -0.20
N ALA A 77 -60.35 -21.39 0.28
CA ALA A 77 -60.75 -20.51 1.40
C ALA A 77 -61.09 -20.99 2.85
N SER A 78 -60.53 -20.18 3.79
CA SER A 78 -61.08 -19.63 5.07
C SER A 78 -60.28 -20.09 6.32
N SER A 79 -59.92 -19.30 7.33
CA SER A 79 -59.93 -17.86 7.66
C SER A 79 -59.28 -17.68 9.05
N GLY A 80 -58.64 -16.52 9.30
CA GLY A 80 -58.31 -15.97 10.62
C GLY A 80 -56.99 -15.22 10.57
N GLY A 81 -56.86 -13.92 10.80
CA GLY A 81 -57.72 -12.90 11.39
C GLY A 81 -56.80 -11.97 12.20
N GLY A 82 -56.79 -10.66 11.94
CA GLY A 82 -56.07 -9.71 12.81
C GLY A 82 -55.40 -8.50 12.13
N SER A 83 -56.23 -7.58 11.66
CA SER A 83 -56.12 -6.12 11.76
C SER A 83 -54.79 -5.39 11.48
N ALA A 84 -54.79 -4.65 10.36
CA ALA A 84 -54.01 -3.44 10.20
C ALA A 84 -54.65 -2.28 10.99
N SER A 85 -53.83 -1.47 11.67
CA SER A 85 -54.21 -0.16 12.20
C SER A 85 -53.13 0.87 11.86
N SER A 86 -53.56 1.95 11.25
CA SER A 86 -52.80 3.15 10.89
C SER A 86 -52.64 4.11 12.08
N GLY A 87 -51.46 4.73 12.20
CA GLY A 87 -51.14 5.96 12.94
C GLY A 87 -49.67 6.29 12.62
N GLY A 88 -49.28 7.43 12.05
CA GLY A 88 -49.65 8.80 12.37
C GLY A 88 -48.66 9.34 13.41
N GLY A 89 -47.59 10.04 12.98
CA GLY A 89 -46.64 10.65 13.93
C GLY A 89 -45.32 11.17 13.35
N SER A 90 -45.37 12.42 12.87
CA SER A 90 -44.38 13.51 13.04
C SER A 90 -42.88 13.28 12.77
N ALA A 91 -42.40 13.90 11.68
CA ALA A 91 -41.01 14.31 11.54
C ALA A 91 -40.68 15.41 12.56
N SER A 92 -39.75 15.14 13.46
CA SER A 92 -39.20 16.13 14.39
C SER A 92 -38.07 16.90 13.71
N SER A 93 -38.32 18.16 13.35
CA SER A 93 -37.30 19.12 12.99
C SER A 93 -36.58 19.59 14.26
N GLY A 94 -35.41 19.02 14.53
CA GLY A 94 -34.47 19.56 15.50
C GLY A 94 -33.79 20.79 14.92
N GLY A 95 -34.15 21.97 15.41
CA GLY A 95 -33.46 23.22 15.11
C GLY A 95 -32.06 23.26 15.73
N GLY A 96 -31.07 23.58 14.92
CA GLY A 96 -29.72 23.97 15.34
C GLY A 96 -29.37 25.30 14.69
N SER A 97 -29.13 26.31 15.51
CA SER A 97 -28.95 27.72 15.16
C SER A 97 -27.79 27.96 14.19
N ALA A 98 -28.07 28.59 13.05
CA ALA A 98 -27.04 29.19 12.20
C ALA A 98 -26.68 30.57 12.76
N SER A 99 -25.42 30.74 13.17
CA SER A 99 -24.84 32.05 13.47
C SER A 99 -24.51 32.75 12.16
N SER A 100 -25.13 33.91 11.94
CA SER A 100 -24.93 34.77 10.78
C SER A 100 -23.58 35.51 10.84
N GLY A 101 -22.66 35.18 9.95
CA GLY A 101 -21.54 36.03 9.56
C GLY A 101 -21.84 36.67 8.21
N GLY A 102 -22.14 37.97 8.21
CA GLY A 102 -22.44 38.73 6.99
C GLY A 102 -21.21 38.98 6.13
N GLY A 103 -21.39 38.90 4.81
CA GLY A 103 -20.44 39.33 3.80
C GLY A 103 -21.19 39.63 2.51
N SER A 104 -21.55 40.90 2.32
CA SER A 104 -22.23 41.40 1.13
C SER A 104 -21.31 41.35 -0.10
N GLY A 105 -21.81 40.78 -1.20
CA GLY A 105 -21.18 40.84 -2.52
C GLY A 105 -22.18 40.41 -3.58
N GLY A 106 -22.79 41.37 -4.27
CA GLY A 106 -23.74 41.13 -5.35
C GLY A 106 -23.05 40.61 -6.62
N GLY A 107 -23.71 39.70 -7.32
CA GLY A 107 -23.30 39.19 -8.62
C GLY A 107 -24.26 38.11 -9.12
N SER A 108 -25.07 38.46 -10.12
CA SER A 108 -26.06 37.61 -10.76
C SER A 108 -25.48 36.36 -11.44
N GLY A 109 -26.17 35.23 -11.30
CA GLY A 109 -26.29 34.17 -12.31
C GLY A 109 -25.03 33.36 -12.64
N GLY A 110 -24.82 32.26 -11.90
CA GLY A 110 -23.91 31.18 -12.28
C GLY A 110 -24.34 29.91 -11.54
N GLY A 111 -24.50 28.79 -12.27
CA GLY A 111 -25.00 27.53 -11.74
C GLY A 111 -24.30 27.09 -10.46
N SER A 112 -25.09 26.64 -9.50
CA SER A 112 -24.63 26.12 -8.20
C SER A 112 -23.70 24.92 -8.40
N VAL A 113 -22.40 25.17 -8.45
CA VAL A 113 -21.38 24.16 -8.27
C VAL A 113 -21.52 23.65 -6.83
N ALA A 114 -21.71 22.36 -6.63
CA ALA A 114 -21.76 21.77 -5.30
C ALA A 114 -20.42 22.06 -4.59
N HIS A 115 -20.40 23.06 -3.71
CA HIS A 115 -19.20 23.41 -2.95
C HIS A 115 -18.93 22.34 -1.90
N LEU A 116 -17.70 21.84 -1.85
CA LEU A 116 -17.20 21.04 -0.73
C LEU A 116 -17.34 21.87 0.55
N THR A 117 -18.20 21.46 1.48
CA THR A 117 -18.19 22.01 2.83
C THR A 117 -16.87 21.61 3.48
N ILE A 118 -16.02 22.58 3.84
CA ILE A 118 -14.73 22.31 4.47
C ILE A 118 -14.97 22.09 5.97
N PRO A 119 -14.76 20.87 6.51
CA PRO A 119 -14.96 20.61 7.92
C PRO A 119 -13.83 21.22 8.76
N ALA A 120 -14.11 21.45 10.05
CA ALA A 120 -13.12 21.97 10.99
C ALA A 120 -11.96 21.00 11.21
N HIS A 121 -12.28 19.71 11.41
CA HIS A 121 -11.32 18.61 11.40
C HIS A 121 -11.27 18.04 10.00
N ARG A 122 -10.10 18.03 9.36
CA ARG A 122 -9.96 17.60 7.97
C ARG A 122 -9.28 16.25 7.88
N ILE A 123 -9.73 15.41 6.95
CA ILE A 123 -9.14 14.12 6.65
C ILE A 123 -8.42 14.22 5.30
N GLY A 124 -7.10 14.05 5.34
CA GLY A 124 -6.23 14.01 4.18
C GLY A 124 -5.78 12.59 3.87
N ILE A 125 -5.39 12.34 2.63
CA ILE A 125 -4.75 11.08 2.25
C ILE A 125 -3.57 11.31 1.31
N PHE A 126 -2.58 10.43 1.43
CA PHE A 126 -1.44 10.37 0.53
C PHE A 126 -1.80 9.80 -0.84
N PHE A 127 -1.25 10.33 -1.94
CA PHE A 127 -1.52 9.86 -3.31
C PHE A 127 -0.25 9.89 -4.17
N THR A 128 0.00 8.82 -4.90
CA THR A 128 1.20 8.64 -5.74
C THR A 128 0.87 8.77 -7.23
N GLY A 129 1.81 9.32 -8.02
CA GLY A 129 1.68 9.50 -9.47
C GLY A 129 2.67 8.70 -10.32
N TRP A 130 3.49 7.82 -9.72
CA TRP A 130 4.70 7.26 -10.33
C TRP A 130 4.48 6.09 -11.29
N ASP A 131 3.23 5.76 -11.60
CA ASP A 131 2.86 4.54 -12.33
C ASP A 131 3.31 4.49 -13.78
N ALA A 132 3.49 5.65 -14.44
CA ALA A 132 3.70 5.73 -15.89
C ALA A 132 4.76 4.77 -16.47
N PRO A 133 6.02 4.74 -15.97
CA PRO A 133 7.04 3.84 -16.50
C PRO A 133 6.67 2.36 -16.33
N ALA A 134 6.20 1.95 -15.15
CA ALA A 134 5.84 0.55 -14.88
C ALA A 134 4.58 0.12 -15.66
N ALA A 135 3.58 1.00 -15.77
CA ALA A 135 2.36 0.77 -16.53
C ALA A 135 2.67 0.58 -18.03
N GLN A 136 3.54 1.41 -18.61
CA GLN A 136 3.94 1.28 -20.01
C GLN A 136 4.78 0.02 -20.25
N ALA A 137 5.72 -0.31 -19.36
CA ALA A 137 6.49 -1.55 -19.45
C ALA A 137 5.57 -2.78 -19.40
N ARG A 138 4.63 -2.81 -18.44
CA ARG A 138 3.60 -3.86 -18.35
C ARG A 138 2.78 -3.96 -19.64
N ALA A 139 2.22 -2.85 -20.12
CA ALA A 139 1.36 -2.84 -21.30
C ALA A 139 2.08 -3.39 -22.55
N ARG A 140 3.37 -3.08 -22.73
CA ARG A 140 4.16 -3.62 -23.86
C ARG A 140 4.35 -5.13 -23.77
N ARG A 141 4.61 -5.67 -22.57
CA ARG A 141 4.74 -7.12 -22.37
C ARG A 141 3.41 -7.83 -22.58
N GLU A 142 2.32 -7.27 -22.05
CA GLU A 142 0.97 -7.82 -22.23
C GLU A 142 0.55 -7.82 -23.70
N ALA A 143 0.86 -6.74 -24.45
CA ALA A 143 0.64 -6.69 -25.90
C ALA A 143 1.45 -7.75 -26.67
N ALA A 144 2.59 -8.20 -26.13
CA ALA A 144 3.38 -9.31 -26.65
C ALA A 144 2.89 -10.70 -26.18
N GLY A 145 1.73 -10.78 -25.53
CA GLY A 145 1.15 -12.03 -25.01
C GLY A 145 1.85 -12.56 -23.76
N GLN A 146 2.66 -11.74 -23.08
CA GLN A 146 3.37 -12.14 -21.87
C GLN A 146 2.58 -11.78 -20.61
N THR A 147 2.53 -12.69 -19.64
CA THR A 147 2.00 -12.38 -18.31
C THR A 147 3.05 -11.59 -17.52
N VAL A 148 2.63 -10.53 -16.85
CA VAL A 148 3.46 -9.74 -15.94
C VAL A 148 2.96 -9.95 -14.53
N ASN A 149 3.79 -10.59 -13.70
CA ASN A 149 3.45 -10.84 -12.31
C ASN A 149 3.72 -9.59 -11.45
N THR A 150 2.96 -9.48 -10.37
CA THR A 150 3.23 -8.57 -9.24
C THR A 150 4.03 -9.28 -8.14
N VAL A 151 4.52 -8.54 -7.14
CA VAL A 151 5.21 -9.16 -6.00
C VAL A 151 4.29 -10.13 -5.24
N GLU A 152 3.00 -9.79 -5.06
CA GLU A 152 2.01 -10.71 -4.48
C GLU A 152 1.86 -12.00 -5.30
N ASP A 153 1.82 -11.93 -6.64
CA ASP A 153 1.68 -13.11 -7.50
C ASP A 153 2.86 -14.06 -7.31
N VAL A 154 4.09 -13.52 -7.28
CA VAL A 154 5.30 -14.30 -7.06
C VAL A 154 5.29 -14.94 -5.67
N LEU A 155 4.94 -14.19 -4.63
CA LEU A 155 4.84 -14.72 -3.27
C LEU A 155 3.83 -15.87 -3.17
N ARG A 156 2.64 -15.69 -3.73
CA ARG A 156 1.52 -16.64 -3.65
C ARG A 156 1.69 -17.87 -4.54
N SER A 157 2.49 -17.75 -5.59
CA SER A 157 2.78 -18.86 -6.51
C SER A 157 3.51 -20.04 -5.86
N ASN A 158 4.07 -19.84 -4.66
CA ASN A 158 4.87 -20.83 -3.94
C ASN A 158 5.99 -21.43 -4.83
N GLY A 159 6.68 -20.55 -5.56
CA GLY A 159 7.81 -20.90 -6.41
C GLY A 159 7.43 -21.25 -7.85
N ALA A 160 6.15 -21.28 -8.21
CA ALA A 160 5.71 -21.47 -9.60
C ALA A 160 5.96 -20.23 -10.48
N ALA A 161 5.92 -19.02 -9.88
CA ALA A 161 6.40 -17.79 -10.48
C ALA A 161 7.69 -17.35 -9.77
N LYS A 162 8.57 -16.71 -10.52
CA LYS A 162 9.90 -16.27 -10.09
C LYS A 162 10.04 -14.76 -10.15
N VAL A 163 11.06 -14.24 -9.49
CA VAL A 163 11.43 -12.82 -9.56
C VAL A 163 11.65 -12.35 -11.01
N SER A 164 12.16 -13.22 -11.88
CA SER A 164 12.33 -12.94 -13.32
C SER A 164 11.02 -12.69 -14.07
N ASP A 165 9.87 -13.10 -13.52
CA ASP A 165 8.55 -12.95 -14.15
C ASP A 165 7.88 -11.60 -13.82
N LEU A 166 8.52 -10.80 -12.96
CA LEU A 166 8.20 -9.40 -12.74
C LEU A 166 8.72 -8.54 -13.92
N LEU A 167 8.74 -7.22 -13.76
CA LEU A 167 9.42 -6.28 -14.68
C LEU A 167 10.96 -6.27 -14.50
N TYR A 168 11.56 -7.43 -14.19
CA TYR A 168 13.00 -7.59 -13.99
C TYR A 168 13.75 -8.15 -15.20
N THR A 169 13.06 -8.47 -16.29
CA THR A 169 13.71 -8.87 -17.54
C THR A 169 14.68 -7.76 -18.02
N PRO A 170 15.89 -8.09 -18.50
CA PRO A 170 16.84 -7.11 -19.03
C PRO A 170 16.17 -6.18 -20.06
N GLY A 171 16.35 -4.87 -19.89
CA GLY A 171 15.65 -3.84 -20.68
C GLY A 171 14.35 -3.38 -20.03
N GLU A 172 13.44 -4.28 -19.66
CA GLU A 172 12.16 -3.90 -19.02
C GLU A 172 12.36 -3.30 -17.63
N TYR A 173 13.35 -3.77 -16.87
CA TYR A 173 13.73 -3.15 -15.59
C TYR A 173 14.06 -1.65 -15.74
N ASN A 174 14.84 -1.31 -16.77
CA ASN A 174 15.22 0.07 -17.04
C ASN A 174 14.04 0.87 -17.60
N ASN A 175 13.23 0.26 -18.47
CA ASN A 175 12.04 0.89 -19.05
C ASN A 175 10.98 1.21 -17.99
N ALA A 176 10.84 0.34 -16.98
CA ALA A 176 9.98 0.55 -15.83
C ALA A 176 10.61 1.49 -14.78
N ALA A 177 11.81 2.03 -15.04
CA ALA A 177 12.59 2.79 -14.08
C ALA A 177 12.68 2.09 -12.71
N ALA A 178 12.87 0.77 -12.73
CA ALA A 178 12.88 -0.10 -11.55
C ALA A 178 11.59 -0.14 -10.70
N PHE A 179 10.49 0.46 -11.16
CA PHE A 179 9.20 0.39 -10.46
C PHE A 179 8.50 -0.94 -10.71
N HIS A 180 7.99 -1.53 -9.63
CA HIS A 180 7.31 -2.82 -9.65
C HIS A 180 5.98 -2.73 -8.92
N TYR A 181 4.94 -3.36 -9.47
CA TYR A 181 3.67 -3.54 -8.79
C TYR A 181 3.80 -4.57 -7.68
N HIS A 182 3.49 -4.16 -6.45
CA HIS A 182 3.49 -5.02 -5.28
C HIS A 182 2.17 -5.76 -5.12
N VAL A 183 1.10 -5.10 -5.55
CA VAL A 183 -0.26 -5.63 -5.59
C VAL A 183 -0.91 -5.30 -6.90
N THR A 184 -1.97 -6.01 -7.24
CA THR A 184 -2.80 -5.72 -8.40
C THR A 184 -4.01 -4.89 -7.96
N PRO A 185 -4.08 -3.59 -8.32
CA PRO A 185 -5.27 -2.81 -8.03
C PRO A 185 -6.46 -3.32 -8.82
N SER A 186 -7.67 -3.18 -8.26
CA SER A 186 -8.91 -3.63 -8.94
C SER A 186 -9.17 -2.87 -10.24
N LEU A 187 -8.74 -1.60 -10.32
CA LEU A 187 -8.81 -0.77 -11.51
C LEU A 187 -7.68 -1.08 -12.53
N GLY A 188 -6.69 -1.89 -12.15
CA GLY A 188 -5.42 -2.00 -12.85
C GLY A 188 -4.46 -0.86 -12.49
N PRO A 189 -3.38 -0.64 -13.27
CA PRO A 189 -2.30 0.32 -13.01
C PRO A 189 -2.70 1.77 -12.70
N SER A 190 -3.95 2.20 -12.95
CA SER A 190 -4.48 3.54 -12.66
C SER A 190 -3.56 4.73 -13.02
N CYS A 191 -2.76 4.58 -14.07
CA CYS A 191 -1.77 5.58 -14.47
C CYS A 191 -2.43 6.89 -14.93
N LEU A 192 -1.93 8.02 -14.43
CA LEU A 192 -2.41 9.36 -14.75
C LEU A 192 -1.42 10.15 -15.60
N TYR A 193 -0.90 9.57 -16.68
CA TYR A 193 0.03 10.26 -17.57
C TYR A 193 -0.57 10.48 -18.96
N ARG A 194 -0.50 11.71 -19.47
CA ARG A 194 -0.66 12.05 -20.90
C ARG A 194 0.30 13.16 -21.29
N ALA A 195 0.70 13.21 -22.55
CA ALA A 195 1.45 14.34 -23.08
C ALA A 195 0.68 15.66 -22.94
N ARG A 196 1.40 16.77 -22.80
CA ARG A 196 0.78 18.10 -22.90
C ARG A 196 0.36 18.35 -24.35
N PRO A 197 -0.73 19.09 -24.61
CA PRO A 197 -1.19 19.37 -25.98
C PRO A 197 -0.06 19.95 -26.86
N GLY A 198 0.16 19.32 -28.02
CA GLY A 198 1.17 19.76 -28.99
C GLY A 198 2.62 19.44 -28.60
N GLN A 199 2.85 18.69 -27.52
CA GLN A 199 4.19 18.26 -27.09
C GLN A 199 4.34 16.74 -27.25
N THR A 200 5.58 16.29 -27.45
CA THR A 200 5.93 14.87 -27.34
C THR A 200 6.00 14.48 -25.87
N GLY A 201 5.25 13.46 -25.47
CA GLY A 201 5.30 12.91 -24.10
C GLY A 201 6.61 12.18 -23.81
N VAL A 202 7.01 12.20 -22.54
CA VAL A 202 8.08 11.35 -21.97
C VAL A 202 7.69 9.88 -22.03
N TYR A 203 6.41 9.60 -21.73
CA TYR A 203 5.79 8.29 -21.82
C TYR A 203 4.65 8.32 -22.83
N ALA A 204 4.14 7.14 -23.21
CA ALA A 204 2.90 7.06 -23.96
C ALA A 204 1.72 7.46 -23.06
N ASP A 205 0.67 8.03 -23.66
CA ASP A 205 -0.56 8.34 -22.93
C ASP A 205 -1.13 7.06 -22.32
N CYS A 206 -1.41 7.14 -21.02
CA CYS A 206 -2.02 6.04 -20.31
C CYS A 206 -3.47 5.85 -20.78
N PRO A 207 -3.93 4.59 -20.91
CA PRO A 207 -5.31 4.33 -21.26
C PRO A 207 -6.24 4.73 -20.11
N ASN A 208 -7.48 5.12 -20.44
CA ASN A 208 -8.57 5.32 -19.47
C ASN A 208 -8.30 6.36 -18.35
N ILE A 209 -7.45 7.37 -18.59
CA ILE A 209 -7.08 8.40 -17.60
C ILE A 209 -8.31 9.02 -16.93
N SER A 210 -9.32 9.44 -17.69
CA SER A 210 -10.53 10.04 -17.12
C SER A 210 -11.33 9.09 -16.26
N GLN A 211 -11.37 7.79 -16.61
CA GLN A 211 -11.99 6.77 -15.78
C GLN A 211 -11.21 6.57 -14.47
N ALA A 212 -9.88 6.54 -14.54
CA ALA A 212 -9.02 6.40 -13.36
C ALA A 212 -9.15 7.61 -12.42
N ALA A 213 -9.07 8.82 -12.95
CA ALA A 213 -9.25 10.04 -12.19
C ALA A 213 -10.64 10.12 -11.53
N ARG A 214 -11.70 9.71 -12.26
CA ARG A 214 -13.05 9.64 -11.72
C ARG A 214 -13.19 8.59 -10.62
N PHE A 215 -12.65 7.40 -10.82
CA PHE A 215 -12.64 6.33 -9.82
C PHE A 215 -11.98 6.81 -8.52
N HIS A 216 -10.82 7.45 -8.59
CA HIS A 216 -10.16 7.99 -7.41
C HIS A 216 -11.00 9.07 -6.72
N ALA A 217 -11.60 9.99 -7.48
CA ALA A 217 -12.50 11.00 -6.90
C ALA A 217 -13.67 10.36 -6.16
N ASP A 218 -14.39 9.43 -6.80
CA ASP A 218 -15.58 8.79 -6.23
C ASP A 218 -15.22 7.97 -4.97
N GLN A 219 -14.14 7.18 -5.02
CA GLN A 219 -13.72 6.37 -3.88
C GLN A 219 -13.28 7.22 -2.69
N LEU A 220 -12.47 8.25 -2.93
CA LEU A 220 -12.00 9.14 -1.87
C LEU A 220 -13.15 9.94 -1.25
N ARG A 221 -14.14 10.37 -2.04
CA ARG A 221 -15.35 10.99 -1.50
C ARG A 221 -16.22 10.01 -0.71
N ALA A 222 -16.31 8.75 -1.13
CA ALA A 222 -17.01 7.71 -0.36
C ALA A 222 -16.34 7.43 1.00
N LEU A 223 -15.03 7.65 1.11
CA LEU A 223 -14.27 7.61 2.36
C LEU A 223 -14.32 8.91 3.17
N ASP A 224 -15.05 9.93 2.71
CA ASP A 224 -15.12 11.26 3.32
C ASP A 224 -13.76 11.96 3.48
N VAL A 225 -12.90 11.77 2.48
CA VAL A 225 -11.59 12.44 2.36
C VAL A 225 -11.78 13.86 1.81
N ASP A 226 -11.23 14.85 2.52
CA ASP A 226 -11.35 16.27 2.21
C ASP A 226 -10.27 16.77 1.26
N PHE A 227 -9.07 16.20 1.35
CA PHE A 227 -7.94 16.58 0.51
C PHE A 227 -7.00 15.41 0.24
N VAL A 228 -6.28 15.53 -0.86
CA VAL A 228 -5.21 14.64 -1.27
C VAL A 228 -3.90 15.40 -1.21
N LEU A 229 -2.87 14.76 -0.67
CA LEU A 229 -1.49 15.19 -0.77
C LEU A 229 -0.78 14.34 -1.83
N ILE A 230 -0.45 14.96 -2.96
CA ILE A 230 0.24 14.35 -4.09
C ILE A 230 1.72 14.24 -3.76
N ASP A 231 2.27 13.05 -3.90
CA ASP A 231 3.68 12.77 -3.65
C ASP A 231 4.57 13.22 -4.82
N ALA A 232 5.38 14.25 -4.56
CA ALA A 232 6.43 14.75 -5.43
C ALA A 232 7.78 14.78 -4.68
N THR A 233 8.04 13.77 -3.85
CA THR A 233 9.20 13.76 -2.94
C THR A 233 10.46 13.09 -3.46
N ASN A 234 10.42 12.35 -4.58
CA ASN A 234 11.53 11.53 -5.03
C ASN A 234 12.60 12.34 -5.77
N LEU A 235 12.20 13.38 -6.49
CA LEU A 235 13.09 14.23 -7.28
C LEU A 235 12.78 15.69 -6.99
N ASP A 236 13.81 16.52 -6.90
CA ASP A 236 13.73 17.94 -6.58
C ASP A 236 14.12 18.86 -7.75
N THR A 237 14.65 18.27 -8.82
CA THR A 237 15.11 18.97 -10.03
C THR A 237 14.26 18.57 -11.23
N PHE A 238 13.89 19.54 -12.05
CA PHE A 238 13.12 19.34 -13.27
C PHE A 238 13.97 18.66 -14.36
N SER A 239 13.39 17.62 -14.94
CA SER A 239 13.98 16.79 -16.00
C SER A 239 12.84 16.04 -16.71
N ALA A 240 13.11 15.43 -17.86
CA ALA A 240 12.13 14.56 -18.51
C ALA A 240 11.62 13.46 -17.57
N PHE A 241 12.51 12.89 -16.74
CA PHE A 241 12.11 11.83 -15.80
C PHE A 241 11.22 12.36 -14.67
N SER A 242 11.60 13.45 -13.99
CA SER A 242 10.76 14.06 -12.93
C SER A 242 9.45 14.62 -13.47
N ASP A 243 9.42 15.09 -14.72
CA ASP A 243 8.18 15.44 -15.41
C ASP A 243 7.28 14.20 -15.60
N GLY A 244 7.89 13.11 -16.10
CA GLY A 244 7.21 11.87 -16.42
C GLY A 244 6.55 11.17 -15.22
N ILE A 245 7.21 11.20 -14.06
CA ILE A 245 6.75 10.43 -12.89
C ILE A 245 6.07 11.28 -11.80
N GLN A 246 6.34 12.59 -11.69
CA GLN A 246 5.79 13.42 -10.60
C GLN A 246 4.93 14.58 -11.12
N LEU A 247 5.53 15.50 -11.87
CA LEU A 247 4.85 16.75 -12.24
C LEU A 247 3.69 16.50 -13.19
N ARG A 248 3.93 15.83 -14.33
CA ARG A 248 2.86 15.64 -15.32
C ARG A 248 1.69 14.81 -14.77
N PRO A 249 1.92 13.73 -14.00
CA PRO A 249 0.82 13.04 -13.33
C PRO A 249 0.01 13.92 -12.39
N ALA A 250 0.66 14.83 -11.65
CA ALA A 250 -0.04 15.82 -10.84
C ALA A 250 -0.88 16.76 -11.72
N GLU A 251 -0.31 17.33 -12.79
CA GLU A 251 -1.04 18.21 -13.71
C GLU A 251 -2.28 17.51 -14.32
N VAL A 252 -2.15 16.25 -14.73
CA VAL A 252 -3.28 15.47 -15.27
C VAL A 252 -4.37 15.27 -14.22
N LEU A 253 -4.01 14.99 -12.96
CA LEU A 253 -4.99 14.89 -11.88
C LEU A 253 -5.73 16.23 -11.67
N PHE A 254 -5.01 17.36 -11.67
CA PHE A 254 -5.61 18.69 -11.62
C PHE A 254 -6.55 18.96 -12.79
N GLU A 255 -6.13 18.65 -14.02
CA GLU A 255 -6.94 18.80 -15.24
C GLU A 255 -8.23 17.97 -15.18
N GLU A 256 -8.12 16.67 -14.85
CA GLU A 256 -9.26 15.76 -14.80
C GLU A 256 -10.23 16.14 -13.67
N TRP A 257 -9.74 16.46 -12.48
CA TRP A 257 -10.60 16.85 -11.37
C TRP A 257 -11.22 18.24 -11.56
N ALA A 258 -10.56 19.15 -12.29
CA ALA A 258 -11.16 20.42 -12.69
C ALA A 258 -12.33 20.19 -13.65
N ALA A 259 -12.14 19.30 -14.63
CA ALA A 259 -13.20 18.91 -15.56
C ALA A 259 -14.39 18.24 -14.85
N LEU A 260 -14.12 17.39 -13.85
CA LEU A 260 -15.15 16.78 -13.01
C LEU A 260 -15.94 17.84 -12.21
N ARG A 261 -15.25 18.79 -11.57
CA ARG A 261 -15.90 19.88 -10.83
C ARG A 261 -16.74 20.79 -11.72
N ALA A 262 -16.28 21.08 -12.94
CA ALA A 262 -17.06 21.81 -13.93
C ALA A 262 -18.35 21.08 -14.33
N GLN A 263 -18.41 19.75 -14.16
CA GLN A 263 -19.60 18.92 -14.35
C GLN A 263 -20.43 18.73 -13.07
N GLY A 264 -20.11 19.44 -11.99
CA GLY A 264 -20.81 19.34 -10.69
C GLY A 264 -20.39 18.15 -9.83
N VAL A 265 -19.32 17.44 -10.19
CA VAL A 265 -18.78 16.34 -9.38
C VAL A 265 -17.86 16.90 -8.31
N VAL A 266 -18.16 16.61 -7.04
CA VAL A 266 -17.32 17.01 -5.92
C VAL A 266 -16.08 16.13 -5.88
N THR A 267 -14.90 16.73 -5.78
CA THR A 267 -13.62 16.03 -5.59
C THR A 267 -12.91 16.57 -4.34
N PRO A 268 -12.03 15.81 -3.68
CA PRO A 268 -11.14 16.34 -2.66
C PRO A 268 -10.31 17.54 -3.18
N GLN A 269 -9.85 18.40 -2.28
CA GLN A 269 -8.84 19.41 -2.62
C GLN A 269 -7.47 18.75 -2.86
N LEU A 270 -6.57 19.44 -3.55
CA LEU A 270 -5.23 18.97 -3.90
C LEU A 270 -4.16 19.84 -3.26
N ALA A 271 -3.16 19.19 -2.66
CA ALA A 271 -1.90 19.80 -2.27
C ALA A 271 -0.74 18.93 -2.77
N ILE A 272 0.43 19.53 -2.97
CA ILE A 272 1.66 18.84 -3.38
C ILE A 272 2.62 18.78 -2.20
N TRP A 273 3.27 17.62 -2.04
CA TRP A 273 4.42 17.44 -1.16
C TRP A 273 5.71 17.40 -1.97
N ALA A 274 6.41 18.53 -2.03
CA ALA A 274 7.56 18.69 -2.89
C ALA A 274 8.89 18.41 -2.18
N ASN A 275 9.85 17.85 -2.91
CA ASN A 275 11.24 17.77 -2.47
C ASN A 275 12.01 19.06 -2.77
N ILE A 276 12.74 19.55 -1.77
CA ILE A 276 13.66 20.70 -1.86
C ILE A 276 15.03 20.40 -1.24
N GLY A 277 15.47 19.14 -1.33
CA GLY A 277 16.69 18.61 -0.72
C GLY A 277 17.97 19.27 -1.20
N SER A 278 18.14 19.39 -2.52
CA SER A 278 19.38 19.85 -3.16
C SER A 278 19.44 21.37 -3.36
N ALA A 279 20.66 21.91 -3.42
CA ALA A 279 20.91 23.33 -3.66
C ALA A 279 20.23 23.86 -4.92
N ASN A 280 20.13 23.01 -5.95
CA ASN A 280 19.62 23.34 -7.28
C ASN A 280 18.17 22.89 -7.48
N ALA A 281 17.46 22.54 -6.40
CA ALA A 281 16.06 22.16 -6.50
C ALA A 281 15.25 23.27 -7.17
N ASP A 282 14.55 22.93 -8.24
CA ASP A 282 13.76 23.85 -9.06
C ASP A 282 12.39 23.28 -9.44
N LEU A 283 12.13 21.99 -9.20
CA LEU A 283 10.88 21.34 -9.55
C LEU A 283 9.68 21.95 -8.81
N TYR A 284 9.86 22.34 -7.55
CA TYR A 284 8.82 23.00 -6.74
C TYR A 284 8.25 24.26 -7.40
N SER A 285 9.03 24.94 -8.25
CA SER A 285 8.55 26.12 -8.98
C SER A 285 7.50 25.75 -10.02
N LYS A 286 7.59 24.56 -10.63
CA LYS A 286 6.59 24.02 -11.55
C LYS A 286 5.32 23.57 -10.82
N ASP A 287 5.48 23.02 -9.63
CA ASP A 287 4.34 22.74 -8.75
C ASP A 287 3.61 24.03 -8.36
N LEU A 288 4.33 25.14 -8.16
CA LEU A 288 3.72 26.45 -7.92
C LEU A 288 3.01 27.03 -9.16
N ASP A 289 3.47 26.72 -10.38
CA ASP A 289 2.77 27.12 -11.61
C ASP A 289 1.34 26.52 -11.62
N LEU A 290 1.17 25.27 -11.21
CA LEU A 290 -0.15 24.64 -11.01
C LEU A 290 -1.02 25.39 -9.99
N TYR A 291 -0.41 25.79 -8.87
CA TYR A 291 -1.09 26.54 -7.81
C TYR A 291 -1.51 27.95 -8.23
N ASN A 292 -0.83 28.50 -9.23
CA ASN A 292 -1.04 29.84 -9.75
C ASN A 292 -1.99 29.88 -10.94
N ASP A 293 -2.31 28.73 -11.52
CA ASP A 293 -3.28 28.64 -12.61
C ASP A 293 -4.72 28.87 -12.08
N PRO A 294 -5.42 29.91 -12.56
CA PRO A 294 -6.76 30.22 -12.11
C PRO A 294 -7.78 29.12 -12.41
N ARG A 295 -7.52 28.24 -13.39
CA ARG A 295 -8.38 27.08 -13.70
C ARG A 295 -8.48 26.10 -12.53
N PHE A 296 -7.49 26.13 -11.63
CA PHE A 296 -7.35 25.20 -10.52
C PHE A 296 -7.58 25.83 -9.16
N SER A 297 -7.99 27.11 -9.07
CA SER A 297 -8.05 27.85 -7.80
C SER A 297 -8.86 27.17 -6.71
N ASP A 298 -9.93 26.49 -7.10
CA ASP A 298 -10.87 25.83 -6.19
C ASP A 298 -10.37 24.44 -5.79
N LEU A 299 -9.56 23.79 -6.63
CA LEU A 299 -8.92 22.51 -6.35
C LEU A 299 -7.80 22.66 -5.33
N VAL A 300 -6.99 23.71 -5.43
CA VAL A 300 -5.84 23.92 -4.55
C VAL A 300 -6.31 24.04 -3.09
N MET A 301 -5.74 23.20 -2.24
CA MET A 301 -6.01 23.23 -0.80
C MET A 301 -5.58 24.57 -0.21
N ARG A 302 -6.43 25.11 0.66
CA ARG A 302 -6.17 26.36 1.39
C ARG A 302 -6.26 26.14 2.88
N ASP A 303 -5.45 26.88 3.62
CA ASP A 303 -5.59 27.02 5.06
C ASP A 303 -6.89 27.77 5.35
N THR A 304 -7.73 27.17 6.18
CA THR A 304 -9.02 27.75 6.56
C THR A 304 -8.88 29.01 7.39
N LYS A 305 -7.73 29.23 8.05
CA LYS A 305 -7.46 30.41 8.89
C LYS A 305 -7.00 31.61 8.07
N THR A 306 -6.07 31.40 7.14
CA THR A 306 -5.44 32.50 6.38
C THR A 306 -5.95 32.63 4.94
N GLY A 307 -6.62 31.62 4.39
CA GLY A 307 -7.02 31.55 2.98
C GLY A 307 -5.85 31.30 2.01
N LYS A 308 -4.61 31.20 2.53
CA LYS A 308 -3.41 30.92 1.73
C LYS A 308 -3.41 29.49 1.23
N LYS A 309 -2.83 29.28 0.05
CA LYS A 309 -2.62 27.95 -0.55
C LYS A 309 -1.67 27.13 0.30
N LEU A 310 -1.89 25.83 0.41
CA LEU A 310 -1.07 24.94 1.22
C LEU A 310 -0.14 24.08 0.36
N MET A 311 1.14 24.16 0.65
CA MET A 311 2.16 23.32 0.03
C MET A 311 2.99 22.65 1.12
N PHE A 312 3.24 21.36 0.96
CA PHE A 312 4.06 20.60 1.89
C PHE A 312 5.44 20.43 1.30
N VAL A 313 6.44 20.36 2.17
CA VAL A 313 7.83 20.24 1.75
C VAL A 313 8.54 19.21 2.59
N VAL A 314 9.33 18.37 1.93
CA VAL A 314 10.31 17.48 2.58
C VAL A 314 11.15 18.33 3.53
N ASP A 315 11.55 17.78 4.68
CA ASP A 315 12.28 18.48 5.74
C ASP A 315 13.80 18.18 5.76
N PRO A 316 14.60 18.75 4.83
CA PRO A 316 16.07 18.69 4.86
C PRO A 316 16.67 19.92 5.59
N GLY A 317 15.84 20.88 6.04
CA GLY A 317 16.31 22.13 6.66
C GLY A 317 16.68 23.25 5.69
N ARG A 318 16.18 23.24 4.44
CA ARG A 318 16.44 24.26 3.40
C ARG A 318 15.53 25.49 3.53
N GLN A 319 15.80 26.31 4.55
CA GLN A 319 14.98 27.46 4.90
C GLN A 319 14.89 28.52 3.79
N ASP A 320 15.92 28.66 2.96
CA ASP A 320 15.96 29.55 1.81
C ASP A 320 14.87 29.21 0.79
N LEU A 321 14.77 27.94 0.39
CA LEU A 321 13.75 27.47 -0.55
C LEU A 321 12.35 27.42 0.10
N PHE A 322 12.27 27.09 1.39
CA PHE A 322 11.02 27.18 2.15
C PHE A 322 10.44 28.60 2.11
N ASN A 323 11.29 29.62 2.33
CA ASN A 323 10.89 31.02 2.25
C ASN A 323 10.52 31.43 0.81
N ALA A 324 11.24 30.92 -0.20
CA ALA A 324 10.92 31.17 -1.61
C ALA A 324 9.52 30.63 -1.99
N ILE A 325 9.17 29.43 -1.51
CA ILE A 325 7.84 28.83 -1.69
C ILE A 325 6.77 29.69 -1.03
N GLN A 326 6.99 30.13 0.22
CA GLN A 326 6.04 31.02 0.91
C GLN A 326 5.84 32.35 0.17
N SER A 327 6.91 32.90 -0.42
CA SER A 327 6.84 34.12 -1.21
C SER A 327 6.07 33.92 -2.51
N ASN A 328 6.17 32.74 -3.14
CA ASN A 328 5.52 32.39 -4.40
C ASN A 328 5.69 33.50 -5.46
N GLY A 329 6.94 33.88 -5.71
CA GLY A 329 7.29 34.98 -6.61
C GLY A 329 6.71 36.33 -6.18
N GLY A 330 6.64 36.61 -4.88
CA GLY A 330 6.16 37.87 -4.30
C GLY A 330 4.65 37.96 -4.03
N ARG A 331 3.87 36.92 -4.36
CA ARG A 331 2.42 36.87 -4.08
C ARG A 331 2.11 36.71 -2.60
N ASN A 332 3.01 36.10 -1.83
CA ASN A 332 2.88 35.84 -0.40
C ASN A 332 1.59 35.09 -0.02
N ASP A 333 1.08 34.26 -0.93
CA ASP A 333 -0.22 33.59 -0.87
C ASP A 333 -0.11 32.08 -0.61
N VAL A 334 1.08 31.59 -0.23
CA VAL A 334 1.35 30.19 0.13
C VAL A 334 1.78 30.09 1.59
N THR A 335 1.23 29.10 2.29
CA THR A 335 1.73 28.62 3.58
C THR A 335 2.42 27.28 3.33
N ALA A 336 3.74 27.27 3.53
CA ALA A 336 4.55 26.05 3.43
C ALA A 336 4.54 25.30 4.77
N VAL A 337 4.51 23.96 4.73
CA VAL A 337 4.54 23.11 5.92
C VAL A 337 5.62 22.03 5.76
N TRP A 338 6.58 22.00 6.68
CA TRP A 338 7.58 20.94 6.74
C TRP A 338 6.90 19.60 7.06
N MET A 339 7.29 18.56 6.34
CA MET A 339 6.70 17.23 6.50
C MET A 339 7.72 16.11 6.26
N TRP A 340 7.74 15.11 7.13
CA TRP A 340 8.54 13.89 6.97
C TRP A 340 8.01 12.71 7.82
N GLY A 341 8.50 11.50 7.58
CA GLY A 341 8.09 10.28 8.31
C GLY A 341 9.08 9.92 9.42
N ASN A 342 8.63 9.13 10.40
CA ASN A 342 9.50 8.53 11.44
C ASN A 342 10.39 9.56 12.16
N MET A 343 9.86 10.75 12.41
CA MET A 343 10.60 11.84 13.05
C MET A 343 10.70 11.64 14.57
N ASP A 344 11.70 12.23 15.22
CA ASP A 344 11.73 12.30 16.68
C ASP A 344 10.71 13.33 17.23
N GLY A 345 10.41 13.26 18.53
CA GLY A 345 9.42 14.12 19.18
C GLY A 345 9.68 15.62 19.09
N SER A 346 10.93 16.06 18.94
CA SER A 346 11.26 17.49 18.83
C SER A 346 10.75 18.09 17.52
N LYS A 347 10.79 17.32 16.43
CA LYS A 347 10.27 17.75 15.12
C LYS A 347 8.75 17.91 15.12
N TYR A 348 8.03 17.00 15.76
CA TYR A 348 6.58 17.12 15.96
C TYR A 348 6.21 18.36 16.79
N ALA A 349 6.95 18.60 17.89
CA ALA A 349 6.77 19.78 18.73
C ALA A 349 7.12 21.09 18.01
N ALA A 350 8.03 21.05 17.02
CA ALA A 350 8.37 22.17 16.15
C ALA A 350 7.36 22.41 15.01
N GLY A 351 6.21 21.70 15.01
CA GLY A 351 5.13 21.94 14.05
C GLY A 351 5.30 21.24 12.69
N ARG A 352 6.25 20.31 12.58
CA ARG A 352 6.46 19.51 11.36
C ARG A 352 5.40 18.43 11.28
N TRP A 353 4.74 18.33 10.14
CA TRP A 353 3.75 17.28 9.86
C TRP A 353 4.44 15.94 9.60
N SER A 354 3.69 14.86 9.77
CA SER A 354 4.17 13.54 9.40
C SER A 354 3.21 12.79 8.49
N PHE A 355 3.75 12.12 7.48
CA PHE A 355 2.99 11.14 6.70
C PHE A 355 2.95 9.78 7.40
N MET A 356 3.89 9.50 8.32
CA MET A 356 4.01 8.21 9.00
C MET A 356 4.51 8.40 10.42
N SER A 357 3.62 8.10 11.38
CA SER A 357 3.89 8.12 12.81
C SER A 357 3.65 6.73 13.40
N PRO A 358 4.68 5.86 13.48
CA PRO A 358 4.56 4.55 14.11
C PRO A 358 4.10 4.65 15.57
N CYS A 359 3.42 3.62 16.07
CA CYS A 359 3.25 3.47 17.51
C CYS A 359 4.63 3.34 18.18
N ARG A 360 4.69 3.69 19.47
CA ARG A 360 5.90 3.57 20.26
C ARG A 360 5.74 2.57 21.40
N THR A 361 6.85 1.99 21.80
CA THR A 361 6.97 1.27 23.06
C THR A 361 6.81 2.21 24.25
N PRO A 362 6.59 1.70 25.48
CA PRO A 362 6.68 2.50 26.70
C PRO A 362 8.04 3.20 26.88
N SER A 363 9.12 2.66 26.31
CA SER A 363 10.45 3.28 26.30
C SER A 363 10.59 4.40 25.26
N GLY A 364 9.57 4.65 24.43
CA GLY A 364 9.52 5.70 23.42
C GLY A 364 10.12 5.32 22.07
N GLU A 365 10.51 4.07 21.86
CA GLU A 365 11.06 3.58 20.59
C GLU A 365 9.93 3.25 19.61
N PHE A 366 10.10 3.57 18.32
CA PHE A 366 9.14 3.12 17.32
C PHE A 366 9.08 1.60 17.24
N THR A 367 7.86 1.10 17.06
CA THR A 367 7.62 -0.35 16.99
C THR A 367 6.61 -0.68 15.91
N THR A 368 6.82 -1.82 15.28
CA THR A 368 5.94 -2.47 14.29
C THR A 368 5.12 -3.60 14.92
N TYR A 369 5.21 -3.76 16.23
CA TYR A 369 4.64 -4.88 16.96
C TYR A 369 4.03 -4.38 18.27
N PHE A 370 2.81 -4.83 18.59
CA PHE A 370 1.97 -4.29 19.67
C PHE A 370 1.49 -5.41 20.61
N PRO A 371 2.37 -6.04 21.41
CA PRO A 371 2.00 -7.19 22.23
C PRO A 371 1.02 -6.83 23.34
N THR A 372 1.12 -5.60 23.88
CA THR A 372 0.28 -5.07 24.97
C THR A 372 0.27 -3.53 24.93
N GLY A 373 -0.82 -2.89 25.38
CA GLY A 373 -0.92 -1.43 25.55
C GLY A 373 -1.48 -0.65 24.36
N SER A 374 -1.76 0.64 24.53
CA SER A 374 -2.28 1.54 23.47
C SER A 374 -1.19 1.92 22.46
N CYS A 375 -1.59 2.26 21.23
CA CYS A 375 -0.67 2.81 20.24
C CYS A 375 -0.27 4.26 20.62
N ASP A 376 0.88 4.44 21.26
CA ASP A 376 1.40 5.77 21.64
C ASP A 376 2.08 6.48 20.45
N GLN A 377 1.27 7.04 19.55
CA GLN A 377 1.76 7.79 18.39
C GLN A 377 2.17 9.22 18.75
N LEU A 378 3.20 9.70 18.07
CA LEU A 378 3.52 11.13 18.09
C LEU A 378 2.56 11.89 17.17
N ARG A 379 2.21 13.11 17.56
CA ARG A 379 1.39 14.04 16.78
C ARG A 379 2.03 15.42 16.71
N THR A 380 1.74 16.14 15.66
CA THR A 380 2.13 17.54 15.50
C THR A 380 1.15 18.43 16.26
N THR A 381 1.67 19.40 17.02
CA THR A 381 0.85 20.31 17.82
C THR A 381 0.99 21.78 17.44
N ASN A 382 2.18 22.21 17.01
CA ASN A 382 2.52 23.63 16.79
C ASN A 382 2.75 23.99 15.31
N SER A 383 2.04 23.32 14.39
CA SER A 383 2.15 23.66 12.97
C SER A 383 1.48 25.00 12.67
N PRO A 384 1.93 25.76 11.65
CA PRO A 384 1.26 27.00 11.23
C PRO A 384 -0.23 26.82 10.90
N VAL A 385 -0.65 25.60 10.53
CA VAL A 385 -2.00 25.31 10.04
C VAL A 385 -2.87 24.59 11.06
N GLY A 386 -2.27 23.88 12.02
CA GLY A 386 -2.99 23.11 13.04
C GLY A 386 -2.29 21.81 13.43
N SER A 387 -2.87 21.13 14.40
CA SER A 387 -2.42 19.82 14.85
C SER A 387 -2.64 18.73 13.80
N GLN A 388 -1.76 17.73 13.77
CA GLN A 388 -1.81 16.65 12.78
C GLN A 388 -1.40 15.31 13.37
N LEU A 389 -2.07 14.24 12.96
CA LEU A 389 -1.72 12.85 13.28
C LEU A 389 -1.86 11.98 12.02
N ALA A 390 -0.92 11.07 11.80
CA ALA A 390 -0.97 10.11 10.71
C ALA A 390 -1.40 8.72 11.18
N VAL A 391 -2.23 8.05 10.39
CA VAL A 391 -2.64 6.66 10.58
C VAL A 391 -2.51 5.90 9.26
N SER A 392 -2.32 4.59 9.34
CA SER A 392 -1.89 3.75 8.24
C SER A 392 -2.44 2.34 8.37
N LEU A 393 -2.65 1.68 7.23
CA LEU A 393 -2.94 0.24 7.20
C LEU A 393 -1.70 -0.59 7.58
N SER A 394 -0.52 -0.17 7.15
CA SER A 394 0.79 -0.75 7.47
C SER A 394 1.82 0.37 7.52
N TYR A 395 2.87 0.22 8.32
CA TYR A 395 3.97 1.16 8.32
C TYR A 395 5.29 0.45 8.62
N GLN A 396 6.39 1.06 8.21
CA GLN A 396 7.73 0.53 8.36
C GLN A 396 8.63 1.42 9.23
N VAL A 397 9.47 0.78 10.03
CA VAL A 397 10.60 1.42 10.74
C VAL A 397 11.94 1.13 10.05
N GLY A 398 11.92 0.25 9.03
CA GLY A 398 13.04 -0.12 8.18
C GLY A 398 12.52 -0.56 6.82
N PHE A 399 12.84 -1.77 6.38
CA PHE A 399 12.37 -2.32 5.11
C PHE A 399 11.07 -3.12 5.27
N ALA A 400 10.02 -2.80 4.50
CA ALA A 400 8.77 -3.57 4.50
C ALA A 400 8.97 -5.05 4.12
N SER A 401 9.97 -5.35 3.30
CA SER A 401 10.28 -6.73 2.89
C SER A 401 11.12 -7.52 3.89
N VAL A 402 11.34 -7.02 5.12
CA VAL A 402 12.17 -7.68 6.15
C VAL A 402 11.32 -8.02 7.38
N PRO A 403 11.53 -9.20 8.03
CA PRO A 403 10.73 -9.60 9.18
C PRO A 403 10.73 -8.55 10.28
N PHE A 404 9.53 -8.25 10.77
CA PHE A 404 9.31 -7.35 11.90
C PHE A 404 9.78 -5.90 11.68
N GLN A 405 10.13 -5.49 10.46
CA GLN A 405 10.45 -4.09 10.12
C GLN A 405 9.27 -3.32 9.53
N ALA A 406 8.16 -4.01 9.24
CA ALA A 406 6.86 -3.42 9.00
C ALA A 406 5.78 -4.06 9.89
N SER A 407 4.79 -3.24 10.26
CA SER A 407 3.67 -3.68 11.11
C SER A 407 2.71 -4.60 10.39
N GLY A 408 2.56 -4.42 9.07
CA GLY A 408 1.55 -5.07 8.23
C GLY A 408 0.12 -4.67 8.58
N LYS A 409 -0.81 -5.06 7.73
CA LYS A 409 -2.24 -4.79 7.91
C LYS A 409 -2.84 -5.59 9.06
N LEU A 410 -2.41 -6.83 9.25
CA LEU A 410 -2.86 -7.74 10.31
C LEU A 410 -4.40 -7.79 10.36
N GLU A 411 -5.03 -8.10 9.22
CA GLU A 411 -6.50 -8.07 9.07
C GLU A 411 -7.16 -6.72 9.50
N GLY A 412 -6.40 -5.62 9.37
CA GLY A 412 -6.80 -4.27 9.74
C GLY A 412 -6.46 -3.87 11.18
N PHE A 413 -5.86 -4.76 11.98
CA PHE A 413 -5.54 -4.49 13.38
C PHE A 413 -4.64 -3.26 13.54
N THR A 414 -3.60 -3.10 12.70
CA THR A 414 -2.71 -1.94 12.76
C THR A 414 -3.48 -0.62 12.62
N LEU A 415 -4.40 -0.54 11.65
CA LEU A 415 -5.22 0.65 11.42
C LEU A 415 -6.11 0.97 12.63
N ARG A 416 -6.81 -0.05 13.15
CA ARG A 416 -7.69 0.12 14.33
C ARG A 416 -6.93 0.67 15.52
N ARG A 417 -5.71 0.17 15.76
CA ARG A 417 -4.85 0.63 16.86
C ARG A 417 -4.37 2.06 16.68
N GLN A 418 -4.06 2.49 15.47
CA GLN A 418 -3.74 3.90 15.20
C GLN A 418 -4.98 4.80 15.29
N PHE A 419 -6.17 4.30 14.93
CA PHE A 419 -7.41 5.04 15.10
C PHE A 419 -7.84 5.19 16.57
N GLU A 420 -7.53 4.24 17.46
CA GLU A 420 -7.70 4.43 18.91
C GLU A 420 -7.00 5.72 19.40
N ALA A 421 -5.78 5.99 18.90
CA ALA A 421 -5.08 7.23 19.19
C ALA A 421 -5.73 8.43 18.50
N ALA A 422 -6.19 8.29 17.25
CA ALA A 422 -6.86 9.37 16.54
C ALA A 422 -8.15 9.85 17.23
N PHE A 423 -8.98 8.92 17.71
CA PHE A 423 -10.18 9.22 18.50
C PHE A 423 -9.82 9.98 19.77
N ALA A 424 -8.81 9.54 20.52
CA ALA A 424 -8.43 10.21 21.75
C ALA A 424 -7.92 11.66 21.54
N GLN A 425 -7.37 11.97 20.36
CA GLN A 425 -6.70 13.26 20.11
C GLN A 425 -7.52 14.27 19.30
N HIS A 426 -8.42 13.84 18.41
CA HIS A 426 -9.25 14.69 17.55
C HIS A 426 -8.50 15.89 16.94
N VAL A 427 -7.38 15.61 16.26
CA VAL A 427 -6.52 16.61 15.61
C VAL A 427 -7.24 17.45 14.55
N ASP A 428 -6.70 18.61 14.22
CA ASP A 428 -7.22 19.46 13.12
C ASP A 428 -7.08 18.75 11.76
N TYR A 429 -6.04 17.93 11.59
CA TYR A 429 -5.76 17.18 10.36
C TYR A 429 -5.44 15.72 10.67
N LEU A 430 -6.34 14.80 10.34
CA LEU A 430 -6.06 13.37 10.32
C LEU A 430 -5.51 13.00 8.95
N PHE A 431 -4.35 12.36 8.90
CA PHE A 431 -3.69 12.00 7.65
C PHE A 431 -3.66 10.47 7.45
N LEU A 432 -4.22 10.01 6.35
CA LEU A 432 -4.25 8.60 5.96
C LEU A 432 -3.04 8.29 5.05
N ASN A 433 -2.26 7.28 5.43
CA ASN A 433 -1.08 6.83 4.70
C ASN A 433 -1.32 5.43 4.13
N GLY A 434 -1.51 5.19 2.84
CA GLY A 434 -1.77 6.08 1.73
C GLY A 434 -2.84 5.48 0.80
N TRP A 435 -3.24 6.17 -0.26
CA TRP A 435 -4.33 5.70 -1.12
C TRP A 435 -3.90 4.61 -2.10
N ASN A 436 -3.02 4.95 -3.05
CA ASN A 436 -2.69 4.16 -4.23
C ASN A 436 -1.20 3.79 -4.35
N GLU A 437 -0.49 3.74 -3.22
CA GLU A 437 0.93 3.42 -3.23
C GLU A 437 1.19 1.91 -3.33
N VAL A 438 1.00 1.41 -4.54
CA VAL A 438 1.05 -0.01 -4.90
C VAL A 438 2.32 -0.37 -5.67
N ILE A 439 3.18 0.61 -5.94
CA ILE A 439 4.45 0.44 -6.63
C ILE A 439 5.61 0.92 -5.77
N ALA A 440 6.76 0.27 -5.90
CA ALA A 440 8.01 0.76 -5.31
C ALA A 440 9.19 0.42 -6.20
N GLN A 441 10.35 0.98 -5.84
CA GLN A 441 11.66 0.57 -6.33
C GLN A 441 12.39 -0.24 -5.27
N PRO A 442 13.15 -1.27 -5.67
CA PRO A 442 13.99 -1.98 -4.72
C PRO A 442 15.13 -1.05 -4.29
N GLN A 443 15.62 -1.18 -3.08
CA GLN A 443 16.76 -0.44 -2.54
C GLN A 443 17.90 -1.40 -2.21
N THR A 444 19.13 -0.89 -2.15
CA THR A 444 20.30 -1.69 -1.78
C THR A 444 20.12 -2.25 -0.37
N ASP A 445 20.28 -3.56 -0.24
CA ASP A 445 20.26 -4.25 1.04
C ASP A 445 21.48 -3.86 1.87
N THR A 446 21.23 -3.21 3.00
CA THR A 446 22.26 -2.82 3.98
C THR A 446 22.37 -3.80 5.15
N GLN A 447 21.52 -4.83 5.18
CA GLN A 447 21.37 -5.76 6.31
C GLN A 447 21.77 -7.21 5.96
N GLY A 448 22.20 -7.48 4.72
CA GLY A 448 22.66 -8.80 4.27
C GLY A 448 21.54 -9.84 4.18
N GLY A 449 20.30 -9.38 4.02
CA GLY A 449 19.08 -10.15 4.10
C GLY A 449 18.24 -10.18 2.83
N GLY A 450 17.79 -11.36 2.42
CA GLY A 450 16.77 -11.49 1.37
C GLY A 450 15.39 -10.96 1.79
N SER A 451 14.56 -10.60 0.81
CA SER A 451 13.15 -10.24 1.00
C SER A 451 12.33 -11.45 1.48
N MET A 452 11.43 -11.22 2.45
CA MET A 452 10.64 -12.26 3.11
C MET A 452 9.85 -13.16 2.16
N GLY A 453 10.33 -14.39 1.95
CA GLY A 453 9.59 -15.37 1.16
C GLY A 453 9.69 -15.15 -0.35
N LEU A 454 10.44 -14.16 -0.84
CA LEU A 454 10.83 -14.15 -2.24
C LEU A 454 12.03 -15.08 -2.44
N GLU A 455 11.82 -16.09 -3.28
CA GLU A 455 12.90 -16.97 -3.73
C GLU A 455 13.78 -16.20 -4.72
N TYR A 456 15.08 -16.14 -4.44
CA TYR A 456 16.07 -15.56 -5.35
C TYR A 456 16.63 -16.64 -6.27
N GLU A 457 16.69 -16.35 -7.56
CA GLU A 457 17.31 -17.25 -8.54
C GLU A 457 18.84 -17.32 -8.35
N PRO A 458 19.48 -18.50 -8.52
CA PRO A 458 20.93 -18.62 -8.43
C PRO A 458 21.65 -17.95 -9.61
N ALA A 459 22.67 -17.14 -9.28
CA ALA A 459 23.56 -16.37 -10.17
C ALA A 459 22.88 -15.25 -11.00
N ASN A 460 23.32 -14.01 -10.78
CA ASN A 460 22.93 -12.80 -11.52
C ASN A 460 21.47 -12.31 -11.36
N ALA A 461 20.77 -12.71 -10.30
CA ALA A 461 19.45 -12.16 -10.00
C ALA A 461 19.52 -10.65 -9.70
N PRO A 462 18.83 -9.77 -10.44
CA PRO A 462 18.87 -8.31 -10.25
C PRO A 462 18.41 -7.84 -8.86
N LEU A 463 17.64 -8.66 -8.15
CA LEU A 463 17.20 -8.38 -6.78
C LEU A 463 18.15 -8.91 -5.70
N LYS A 464 19.22 -9.63 -6.04
CA LYS A 464 20.17 -10.14 -5.03
C LYS A 464 20.78 -8.94 -4.30
N GLY A 465 20.69 -8.94 -2.97
CA GLY A 465 21.11 -7.79 -2.17
C GLY A 465 20.23 -6.55 -2.36
N ARG A 466 18.93 -6.77 -2.62
CA ARG A 466 17.92 -5.71 -2.68
C ARG A 466 16.73 -6.01 -1.77
N GLN A 467 16.17 -4.96 -1.19
CA GLN A 467 15.02 -4.97 -0.29
C GLN A 467 14.03 -3.87 -0.65
N TRP A 468 12.77 -4.01 -0.24
CA TRP A 468 11.71 -3.03 -0.47
C TRP A 468 11.44 -2.25 0.80
N VAL A 469 11.52 -0.92 0.70
CA VAL A 469 11.29 -0.03 1.85
C VAL A 469 9.81 0.20 2.05
N ASP A 470 9.09 0.63 1.02
CA ASP A 470 7.79 1.28 1.18
C ASP A 470 6.57 0.35 1.16
N THR A 471 6.65 -0.74 0.40
CA THR A 471 5.55 -1.70 0.23
C THR A 471 6.09 -3.10 -0.05
N TYR A 472 5.33 -4.14 0.34
CA TYR A 472 5.72 -5.54 0.12
C TYR A 472 4.53 -6.51 0.10
N GLY A 473 3.99 -6.79 -1.09
CA GLY A 473 2.75 -7.56 -1.23
C GLY A 473 1.57 -6.89 -0.52
N VAL A 474 0.40 -7.55 -0.48
CA VAL A 474 -0.82 -6.91 0.03
C VAL A 474 -0.80 -6.65 1.53
N GLU A 475 -0.07 -7.46 2.30
CA GLU A 475 -0.04 -7.36 3.76
C GLU A 475 0.81 -6.19 4.25
N PHE A 476 1.88 -5.85 3.55
CA PHE A 476 2.84 -4.84 4.03
C PHE A 476 2.82 -3.56 3.18
N ASP A 477 1.97 -3.49 2.16
CA ASP A 477 1.65 -2.22 1.51
C ASP A 477 0.86 -1.29 2.44
N ARG A 478 0.93 0.01 2.16
CA ARG A 478 0.14 1.05 2.84
C ARG A 478 -1.09 1.50 2.05
N ALA A 479 -1.31 0.93 0.87
CA ALA A 479 -2.40 1.30 -0.03
C ALA A 479 -3.77 0.91 0.54
N MET A 480 -4.66 1.88 0.58
CA MET A 480 -6.05 1.73 1.02
C MET A 480 -7.00 1.40 -0.14
N MET A 481 -6.57 1.57 -1.38
CA MET A 481 -7.42 1.31 -2.55
C MET A 481 -7.79 -0.18 -2.69
N PRO A 482 -8.93 -0.52 -3.32
CA PRO A 482 -9.32 -1.91 -3.53
C PRO A 482 -8.32 -2.70 -4.38
N THR A 483 -7.93 -3.88 -3.91
CA THR A 483 -7.01 -4.80 -4.63
C THR A 483 -7.75 -6.04 -5.11
N LYS A 484 -7.16 -6.77 -6.08
CA LYS A 484 -7.75 -8.04 -6.53
C LYS A 484 -7.84 -9.09 -5.42
N GLU A 485 -6.88 -9.11 -4.50
CA GLU A 485 -6.83 -10.10 -3.42
C GLU A 485 -7.83 -9.80 -2.30
N GLU A 486 -7.89 -8.55 -1.84
CA GLU A 486 -8.66 -8.17 -0.65
C GLU A 486 -9.98 -7.44 -0.97
N GLY A 487 -10.24 -7.17 -2.25
CA GLY A 487 -11.43 -6.45 -2.71
C GLY A 487 -11.55 -5.11 -1.98
N THR A 488 -12.74 -4.85 -1.42
CA THR A 488 -13.05 -3.61 -0.68
C THR A 488 -12.77 -3.69 0.82
N ARG A 489 -12.23 -4.82 1.34
CA ARG A 489 -12.10 -5.04 2.79
C ARG A 489 -11.48 -3.86 3.54
N TYR A 490 -10.39 -3.32 3.01
CA TYR A 490 -9.67 -2.23 3.66
C TYR A 490 -10.30 -0.85 3.41
N THR A 491 -10.90 -0.61 2.24
CA THR A 491 -11.71 0.61 2.03
C THR A 491 -12.91 0.63 2.98
N ASP A 492 -13.56 -0.50 3.19
CA ASP A 492 -14.72 -0.62 4.07
C ASP A 492 -14.33 -0.39 5.55
N LEU A 493 -13.16 -0.91 5.96
CA LEU A 493 -12.61 -0.67 7.28
C LEU A 493 -12.21 0.81 7.48
N VAL A 494 -11.55 1.43 6.51
CA VAL A 494 -11.21 2.86 6.57
C VAL A 494 -12.49 3.70 6.66
N ALA A 495 -13.50 3.41 5.85
CA ALA A 495 -14.80 4.09 5.92
C ALA A 495 -15.44 3.96 7.31
N SER A 496 -15.37 2.77 7.90
CA SER A 496 -15.83 2.51 9.28
C SER A 496 -15.08 3.38 10.29
N CYS A 497 -13.75 3.40 10.24
CA CYS A 497 -12.95 4.22 11.15
C CYS A 497 -13.16 5.73 10.96
N VAL A 498 -13.30 6.19 9.72
CA VAL A 498 -13.62 7.59 9.42
C VAL A 498 -14.99 7.98 9.96
N ARG A 499 -16.02 7.14 9.81
CA ARG A 499 -17.35 7.42 10.40
C ARG A 499 -17.29 7.60 11.92
N VAL A 500 -16.57 6.70 12.61
CA VAL A 500 -16.35 6.83 14.06
C VAL A 500 -15.61 8.14 14.37
N TYR A 501 -14.54 8.45 13.63
CA TYR A 501 -13.77 9.68 13.87
C TYR A 501 -14.61 10.95 13.68
N ARG A 502 -15.42 10.99 12.60
CA ARG A 502 -16.32 12.11 12.27
C ARG A 502 -17.44 12.30 13.30
N SER A 503 -17.85 11.23 13.98
CA SER A 503 -18.86 11.33 15.05
C SER A 503 -18.37 12.11 16.28
N GLY A 504 -17.06 12.35 16.41
CA GLY A 504 -16.48 13.08 17.54
C GLY A 504 -16.33 12.24 18.81
N HIS A 505 -16.44 10.92 18.70
CA HIS A 505 -16.24 10.01 19.83
C HIS A 505 -14.75 9.87 20.17
N ALA A 506 -14.42 10.02 21.46
CA ALA A 506 -13.04 9.93 21.96
C ALA A 506 -12.51 8.49 22.09
N THR A 507 -13.39 7.49 21.96
CA THR A 507 -13.09 6.06 22.04
C THR A 507 -13.87 5.31 20.98
N CYS A 508 -13.44 4.11 20.60
CA CYS A 508 -14.21 3.27 19.67
C CYS A 508 -15.31 2.50 20.42
N ASP A 509 -16.45 3.14 20.64
CA ASP A 509 -17.61 2.62 21.38
C ASP A 509 -18.88 2.45 20.51
N LEU A 510 -18.79 2.76 19.22
CA LEU A 510 -19.89 2.55 18.28
C LEU A 510 -20.04 1.06 17.91
N ALA A 511 -21.03 0.43 18.54
CA ALA A 511 -21.39 -0.96 18.25
C ALA A 511 -21.73 -1.16 16.77
N GLY A 512 -21.18 -2.21 16.16
CA GLY A 512 -21.41 -2.54 14.76
C GLY A 512 -20.40 -1.93 13.78
N GLU A 513 -19.57 -0.97 14.21
CA GLU A 513 -18.47 -0.48 13.38
C GLU A 513 -17.28 -1.44 13.44
N ALA A 514 -16.84 -1.92 12.27
CA ALA A 514 -15.70 -2.82 12.13
C ALA A 514 -14.39 -2.21 12.69
N CYS A 515 -14.30 -0.88 12.75
CA CYS A 515 -13.17 -0.19 13.36
C CYS A 515 -13.03 -0.52 14.86
N CYS A 516 -14.13 -0.78 15.56
CA CYS A 516 -14.13 -1.00 17.01
C CYS A 516 -13.86 -2.45 17.43
N GLN A 517 -13.44 -3.29 16.49
CA GLN A 517 -13.08 -4.70 16.72
C GLN A 517 -11.55 -4.86 16.72
N ALA A 518 -10.90 -4.60 17.86
CA ALA A 518 -9.44 -4.46 17.95
C ALA A 518 -8.72 -5.70 18.56
N ALA A 519 -9.11 -6.92 18.21
CA ALA A 519 -8.36 -8.11 18.62
C ALA A 519 -7.18 -8.37 17.67
N ASP A 520 -6.00 -8.71 18.22
CA ASP A 520 -4.85 -9.12 17.41
C ASP A 520 -5.13 -10.49 16.77
N PRO A 521 -5.14 -10.59 15.43
CA PRO A 521 -5.41 -11.85 14.75
C PRO A 521 -4.21 -12.81 14.77
N PHE A 522 -3.08 -12.39 15.35
CA PHE A 522 -1.87 -13.19 15.43
C PHE A 522 -1.33 -13.33 16.85
N VAL A 523 -0.94 -14.55 17.19
CA VAL A 523 -0.17 -14.88 18.39
C VAL A 523 1.31 -15.03 18.06
N THR A 524 2.17 -14.50 18.90
CA THR A 524 3.63 -14.62 18.75
C THR A 524 4.13 -15.89 19.37
N VAL A 525 5.00 -16.59 18.64
CA VAL A 525 5.76 -17.73 19.12
C VAL A 525 7.21 -17.30 19.32
N TYR A 526 7.63 -17.27 20.58
CA TYR A 526 9.02 -17.11 20.99
C TYR A 526 9.75 -18.43 20.77
N SER A 527 10.98 -18.34 20.28
CA SER A 527 11.83 -19.50 19.98
C SER A 527 12.94 -19.59 21.00
N LEU A 528 13.02 -20.67 21.77
CA LEU A 528 14.04 -20.88 22.79
C LEU A 528 14.92 -22.07 22.44
N LYS A 529 16.17 -22.04 22.91
CA LYS A 529 17.08 -23.18 22.90
C LYS A 529 17.70 -23.39 24.27
N GLU A 530 17.68 -24.63 24.73
CA GLU A 530 18.38 -25.05 25.92
C GLU A 530 19.86 -25.33 25.62
N THR A 531 20.72 -25.12 26.61
CA THR A 531 22.12 -25.55 26.60
C THR A 531 22.27 -27.06 26.34
N GLY A 532 21.30 -27.88 26.80
CA GLY A 532 21.24 -29.32 26.57
C GLY A 532 20.90 -29.74 25.14
N GLY A 533 20.43 -28.82 24.29
CA GLY A 533 20.16 -29.06 22.87
C GLY A 533 18.69 -28.98 22.48
N ASP A 534 17.78 -28.99 23.45
CA ASP A 534 16.33 -28.92 23.20
C ASP A 534 15.88 -27.53 22.69
N PHE A 535 14.79 -27.51 21.92
CA PHE A 535 14.23 -26.28 21.34
C PHE A 535 12.76 -26.15 21.66
N LEU A 536 12.42 -25.10 22.42
CA LEU A 536 11.08 -24.88 22.93
C LEU A 536 10.45 -23.65 22.26
N PRO A 537 9.44 -23.83 21.39
CA PRO A 537 8.58 -22.73 20.95
C PRO A 537 7.50 -22.46 22.01
N THR A 538 7.26 -21.20 22.36
CA THR A 538 6.22 -20.82 23.34
C THR A 538 5.49 -19.54 22.94
N THR A 539 4.19 -19.48 23.21
CA THR A 539 3.40 -18.25 23.11
C THR A 539 3.35 -17.46 24.42
N SER A 540 3.86 -18.03 25.51
CA SER A 540 3.85 -17.41 26.83
C SER A 540 5.12 -16.59 27.06
N ALA A 541 4.97 -15.26 27.07
CA ALA A 541 6.07 -14.37 27.45
C ALA A 541 6.56 -14.65 28.89
N ALA A 542 5.67 -15.12 29.77
CA ALA A 542 6.02 -15.49 31.15
C ALA A 542 6.87 -16.77 31.19
N GLU A 543 6.50 -17.82 30.44
CA GLU A 543 7.31 -19.05 30.33
C GLU A 543 8.69 -18.72 29.74
N LYS A 544 8.70 -17.93 28.66
CA LYS A 544 9.92 -17.43 28.03
C LYS A 544 10.83 -16.73 29.03
N ASN A 545 10.32 -15.75 29.76
CA ASN A 545 11.11 -14.99 30.74
C ASN A 545 11.59 -15.88 31.90
N ALA A 546 10.77 -16.83 32.36
CA ALA A 546 11.14 -17.76 33.43
C ALA A 546 12.26 -18.70 33.01
N LEU A 547 12.16 -19.32 31.83
CA LEU A 547 13.18 -20.23 31.30
C LEU A 547 14.50 -19.50 31.01
N VAL A 548 14.44 -18.36 30.33
CA VAL A 548 15.65 -17.57 30.06
C VAL A 548 16.30 -17.09 31.36
N GLY A 549 15.50 -16.74 32.38
CA GLY A 549 15.99 -16.35 33.71
C GLY A 549 16.73 -17.45 34.47
N GLN A 550 16.50 -18.74 34.15
CA GLN A 550 17.24 -19.87 34.72
C GLN A 550 18.68 -19.96 34.18
N GLY A 551 18.98 -19.32 33.06
CA GLY A 551 20.33 -19.24 32.47
C GLY A 551 20.74 -20.41 31.58
N ASN A 552 20.04 -21.55 31.62
CA ASN A 552 20.23 -22.67 30.70
C ASN A 552 19.48 -22.50 29.36
N TRP A 553 18.48 -21.62 29.28
CA TRP A 553 17.75 -21.31 28.06
C TRP A 553 18.13 -19.94 27.47
N LYS A 554 18.13 -19.85 26.15
CA LYS A 554 18.35 -18.60 25.42
C LYS A 554 17.32 -18.42 24.30
N GLU A 555 16.89 -17.18 24.08
CA GLU A 555 16.09 -16.86 22.88
C GLU A 555 16.92 -17.11 21.62
N ARG A 556 16.29 -17.72 20.62
CA ARG A 556 16.79 -17.80 19.24
C ARG A 556 16.27 -16.59 18.49
N CYS A 557 17.20 -15.76 18.05
CA CYS A 557 16.90 -14.49 17.41
C CYS A 557 16.85 -14.70 15.90
N THR A 558 16.18 -13.80 15.20
CA THR A 558 16.28 -13.70 13.73
C THR A 558 17.52 -12.87 13.35
N PRO A 559 18.23 -13.15 12.24
CA PRO A 559 19.40 -12.35 11.83
C PRO A 559 19.01 -10.92 11.42
N TYR A 560 17.76 -10.70 11.02
CA TYR A 560 17.27 -9.40 10.61
C TYR A 560 17.05 -8.48 11.82
N GLY A 561 17.34 -7.18 11.66
CA GLY A 561 16.95 -6.18 12.65
C GLY A 561 15.43 -6.03 12.73
N GLY A 562 14.91 -5.46 13.82
CA GLY A 562 13.47 -5.20 13.91
C GLY A 562 13.03 -4.56 15.22
N THR A 563 11.79 -4.87 15.60
CA THR A 563 11.14 -4.37 16.82
C THR A 563 11.88 -4.76 18.11
N PRO A 564 11.87 -3.89 19.14
CA PRO A 564 12.46 -4.19 20.45
C PRO A 564 11.75 -5.30 21.24
N TYR A 565 10.56 -5.74 20.83
CA TYR A 565 9.78 -6.76 21.55
C TYR A 565 10.15 -8.20 21.21
N LEU A 566 10.88 -8.42 20.12
CA LEU A 566 11.27 -9.74 19.65
C LEU A 566 12.78 -9.83 19.61
N CYS A 567 13.33 -11.02 19.87
CA CYS A 567 14.76 -11.19 19.68
C CYS A 567 15.11 -11.10 18.20
N THR A 568 15.70 -9.97 17.83
CA THR A 568 16.16 -9.63 16.49
C THR A 568 17.66 -9.32 16.55
N GLN A 569 18.40 -9.60 15.48
CA GLN A 569 19.86 -9.53 15.36
C GLN A 569 20.64 -10.68 16.03
N ASN A 570 21.85 -10.94 15.52
CA ASN A 570 22.79 -11.97 16.00
C ASN A 570 22.22 -13.40 16.04
N GLY A 571 21.20 -13.63 15.23
CA GLY A 571 20.38 -14.83 15.23
C GLY A 571 20.66 -15.80 14.08
N ASP A 572 19.81 -16.81 13.95
CA ASP A 572 19.83 -17.79 12.87
C ASP A 572 18.43 -17.97 12.27
N THR A 573 18.23 -19.02 11.48
CA THR A 573 16.94 -19.26 10.82
C THR A 573 15.83 -19.68 11.78
N ALA A 574 16.15 -20.00 13.05
CA ALA A 574 15.21 -20.44 14.09
C ALA A 574 14.64 -19.28 14.94
N GLY A 575 14.51 -18.09 14.36
CA GLY A 575 13.97 -16.90 15.04
C GLY A 575 12.49 -17.02 15.46
N PRO A 576 11.94 -15.98 16.11
CA PRO A 576 10.52 -15.91 16.43
C PRO A 576 9.66 -15.78 15.16
N PHE A 577 8.40 -16.17 15.27
CA PHE A 577 7.40 -16.08 14.21
C PHE A 577 6.01 -15.85 14.79
N ARG A 578 5.03 -15.52 13.95
CA ARG A 578 3.63 -15.38 14.40
C ARG A 578 2.70 -16.35 13.65
N LEU A 579 1.71 -16.83 14.38
CA LEU A 579 0.63 -17.71 13.93
C LEU A 579 -0.70 -16.99 14.03
N TYR A 580 -1.70 -17.39 13.24
CA TYR A 580 -3.06 -16.90 13.47
C TYR A 580 -3.56 -17.35 14.84
N SER A 581 -4.29 -16.48 15.54
CA SER A 581 -4.88 -16.77 16.84
C SER A 581 -6.16 -17.64 16.74
N ALA A 582 -6.77 -17.70 15.56
CA ALA A 582 -8.01 -18.44 15.31
C ALA A 582 -7.95 -19.33 14.06
N ALA A 583 -8.70 -20.43 14.10
CA ALA A 583 -8.91 -21.33 12.97
C ALA A 583 -9.55 -20.61 11.78
N GLY A 584 -9.42 -21.18 10.58
CA GLY A 584 -10.00 -20.62 9.37
C GLY A 584 -9.59 -21.37 8.12
N THR A 585 -10.07 -20.91 6.97
CA THR A 585 -9.71 -21.47 5.66
C THR A 585 -8.19 -21.40 5.46
N ASN A 586 -7.60 -22.50 4.96
CA ASN A 586 -6.16 -22.64 4.77
C ASN A 586 -5.32 -22.44 6.04
N ARG A 587 -5.86 -22.81 7.20
CA ARG A 587 -5.15 -22.77 8.48
C ARG A 587 -5.18 -24.15 9.14
N ALA A 588 -4.05 -24.60 9.67
CA ALA A 588 -3.92 -25.83 10.44
C ALA A 588 -3.46 -25.52 11.86
N ALA A 589 -3.92 -26.28 12.86
CA ALA A 589 -3.39 -26.15 14.22
C ALA A 589 -1.90 -26.52 14.22
N LEU A 590 -1.06 -25.73 14.89
CA LEU A 590 0.33 -26.06 15.15
C LEU A 590 0.50 -26.33 16.64
N ASN A 591 0.94 -27.54 16.96
CA ASN A 591 1.07 -28.02 18.33
C ASN A 591 2.55 -28.05 18.75
N ARG A 592 2.77 -27.75 20.02
CA ARG A 592 3.99 -28.11 20.75
C ARG A 592 3.83 -29.53 21.28
N CYS A 593 4.79 -30.37 20.93
CA CYS A 593 4.78 -31.80 21.17
C CYS A 593 6.06 -32.23 21.87
N LEU A 594 6.03 -33.36 22.57
CA LEU A 594 7.18 -33.96 23.24
C LEU A 594 7.48 -35.34 22.70
N PHE A 595 8.72 -35.56 22.26
CA PHE A 595 9.30 -36.88 22.01
C PHE A 595 10.29 -37.21 23.12
N GLY A 596 9.87 -38.05 24.07
CA GLY A 596 10.59 -38.24 25.32
C GLY A 596 10.57 -36.95 26.14
N VAL A 597 11.72 -36.27 26.24
CA VAL A 597 11.88 -34.97 26.94
C VAL A 597 12.10 -33.80 25.99
N ASN A 598 12.26 -34.06 24.69
CA ASN A 598 12.60 -33.03 23.70
C ASN A 598 11.34 -32.55 22.98
N HIS A 599 11.30 -31.25 22.71
CA HIS A 599 10.18 -30.61 22.07
C HIS A 599 10.28 -30.69 20.54
N PHE A 600 9.13 -30.74 19.88
CA PHE A 600 9.01 -30.58 18.44
C PHE A 600 7.67 -29.95 18.05
N LEU A 601 7.60 -29.45 16.81
CA LEU A 601 6.39 -28.87 16.23
C LEU A 601 5.66 -29.91 15.37
N SER A 602 4.35 -30.00 15.48
CA SER A 602 3.54 -30.85 14.61
C SER A 602 2.22 -30.19 14.24
N THR A 603 1.77 -30.41 13.00
CA THR A 603 0.40 -30.10 12.58
C THR A 603 -0.59 -31.23 12.87
N SER A 604 -0.10 -32.38 13.34
CA SER A 604 -0.97 -33.47 13.77
C SER A 604 -1.60 -33.17 15.13
N ALA A 605 -2.91 -33.39 15.25
CA ALA A 605 -3.64 -33.24 16.50
C ALA A 605 -3.19 -34.22 17.61
N ASN A 606 -2.57 -35.35 17.22
CA ASN A 606 -2.02 -36.34 18.15
C ASN A 606 -0.49 -36.33 18.24
N CYS A 607 0.15 -35.24 17.78
CA CYS A 607 1.62 -35.11 17.78
C CYS A 607 2.34 -36.34 17.19
N GLU A 608 1.84 -36.88 16.07
CA GLU A 608 2.43 -38.06 15.41
C GLU A 608 2.53 -39.30 16.34
N GLY A 609 1.56 -39.44 17.25
CA GLY A 609 1.52 -40.51 18.25
C GLY A 609 2.36 -40.22 19.51
N GLN A 610 2.88 -39.00 19.64
CA GLN A 610 3.66 -38.54 20.80
C GLN A 610 2.80 -37.71 21.77
N VAL A 611 3.43 -37.16 22.81
CA VAL A 611 2.75 -36.37 23.83
C VAL A 611 2.44 -34.98 23.28
N VAL A 612 1.16 -34.57 23.38
CA VAL A 612 0.70 -33.22 23.08
C VAL A 612 0.83 -32.37 24.33
N GLU A 613 1.58 -31.28 24.27
CA GLU A 613 1.60 -30.30 25.37
C GLU A 613 0.54 -29.20 25.17
N GLY A 614 0.34 -28.75 23.93
CA GLY A 614 -0.68 -27.77 23.63
C GLY A 614 -0.59 -27.15 22.24
N ALA A 615 -1.66 -26.48 21.84
CA ALA A 615 -1.71 -25.70 20.61
C ALA A 615 -1.01 -24.35 20.80
N LEU A 616 -0.14 -23.99 19.87
CA LEU A 616 0.52 -22.67 19.81
C LEU A 616 -0.31 -21.66 19.01
N GLY A 617 -1.16 -22.11 18.11
CA GLY A 617 -1.96 -21.28 17.22
C GLY A 617 -2.22 -21.98 15.90
N PHE A 618 -2.53 -21.21 14.86
CA PHE A 618 -2.87 -21.74 13.55
C PHE A 618 -1.86 -21.27 12.48
N ILE A 619 -1.17 -22.22 11.87
CA ILE A 619 -0.22 -21.98 10.77
C ILE A 619 -0.97 -21.91 9.44
N SER A 620 -0.52 -21.07 8.51
CA SER A 620 -1.10 -21.03 7.16
C SER A 620 -0.65 -22.25 6.36
N THR A 621 -1.57 -22.92 5.68
CA THR A 621 -1.25 -24.04 4.76
C THR A 621 -0.90 -23.56 3.36
N VAL A 622 -1.06 -22.26 3.09
CA VAL A 622 -0.73 -21.62 1.80
C VAL A 622 0.15 -20.40 2.01
N LYS A 623 1.06 -20.15 1.07
CA LYS A 623 1.93 -18.98 1.09
C LYS A 623 1.12 -17.75 0.67
N THR A 624 1.17 -16.70 1.49
CA THR A 624 0.46 -15.43 1.24
C THR A 624 1.37 -14.26 1.58
N SER A 625 0.99 -13.03 1.24
CA SER A 625 1.70 -11.86 1.76
C SER A 625 1.61 -11.75 3.29
N ALA A 626 0.52 -12.24 3.90
CA ALA A 626 0.34 -12.23 5.36
C ALA A 626 1.30 -13.19 6.09
N THR A 627 1.57 -14.33 5.47
CA THR A 627 2.46 -15.38 5.98
C THR A 627 3.41 -15.81 4.85
N PRO A 628 4.42 -15.01 4.49
CA PRO A 628 5.26 -15.28 3.32
C PRO A 628 6.40 -16.26 3.63
N ARG A 629 6.69 -16.52 4.91
CA ARG A 629 7.85 -17.29 5.35
C ARG A 629 7.50 -18.76 5.58
N PRO A 630 8.16 -19.73 4.93
CA PRO A 630 7.96 -21.14 5.22
C PRO A 630 8.54 -21.51 6.60
N LEU A 631 7.84 -22.37 7.33
CA LEU A 631 8.29 -22.96 8.59
C LEU A 631 8.68 -24.43 8.36
N ALA A 632 9.97 -24.72 8.35
CA ALA A 632 10.49 -26.08 8.26
C ALA A 632 10.68 -26.69 9.65
N ARG A 633 10.45 -28.00 9.78
CA ARG A 633 10.92 -28.79 10.91
C ARG A 633 12.28 -29.39 10.58
N CYS A 634 13.23 -29.19 11.49
CA CYS A 634 14.63 -29.54 11.32
C CYS A 634 15.04 -30.55 12.38
N LEU A 635 15.69 -31.65 11.97
CA LEU A 635 16.13 -32.72 12.86
C LEU A 635 17.66 -32.79 12.92
N GLN A 636 18.21 -32.83 14.12
CA GLN A 636 19.64 -33.08 14.36
C GLN A 636 19.81 -34.09 15.51
N GLY A 637 20.22 -35.32 15.19
CA GLY A 637 20.28 -36.38 16.18
C GLY A 637 18.88 -36.67 16.74
N ALA A 638 18.67 -36.40 18.03
CA ALA A 638 17.38 -36.55 18.71
C ALA A 638 16.63 -35.22 18.94
N PHE A 639 17.22 -34.09 18.53
CA PHE A 639 16.65 -32.76 18.76
C PHE A 639 15.95 -32.24 17.52
N HIS A 640 14.71 -31.80 17.70
CA HIS A 640 14.00 -31.05 16.68
C HIS A 640 14.21 -29.57 16.91
N SER A 641 14.20 -28.81 15.83
CA SER A 641 14.20 -27.36 15.79
C SER A 641 13.36 -26.91 14.60
N HIS A 642 13.29 -25.60 14.36
CA HIS A 642 12.59 -25.07 13.21
C HIS A 642 13.44 -24.07 12.44
N SER A 643 13.06 -23.82 11.19
CA SER A 643 13.61 -22.76 10.36
C SER A 643 12.50 -21.96 9.69
N THR A 644 12.57 -20.64 9.80
CA THR A 644 11.63 -19.68 9.18
C THR A 644 12.06 -19.26 7.76
N THR A 645 13.08 -19.89 7.20
CA THR A 645 13.52 -19.67 5.82
C THR A 645 13.19 -20.86 4.91
N GLY A 646 12.62 -21.93 5.47
CA GLY A 646 12.35 -23.18 4.76
C GLY A 646 13.58 -24.09 4.61
N THR A 647 14.78 -23.55 4.81
CA THR A 647 16.04 -24.29 4.77
C THR A 647 16.57 -24.49 6.18
N CYS A 648 16.76 -25.74 6.58
CA CYS A 648 17.34 -26.06 7.87
C CYS A 648 18.86 -25.78 7.91
N PRO A 649 19.42 -25.43 9.07
CA PRO A 649 20.86 -25.17 9.21
C PRO A 649 21.73 -26.34 8.73
N ALA A 650 22.95 -26.05 8.29
CA ALA A 650 23.90 -27.07 7.87
C ALA A 650 24.14 -28.11 9.00
N GLY A 651 24.19 -29.39 8.63
CA GLY A 651 24.32 -30.49 9.59
C GLY A 651 23.02 -30.89 10.28
N THR A 652 21.87 -30.40 9.79
CA THR A 652 20.52 -30.83 10.19
C THR A 652 19.75 -31.33 8.97
N THR A 653 18.77 -32.21 9.19
CA THR A 653 17.88 -32.74 8.13
C THR A 653 16.59 -31.93 8.12
N THR A 654 16.21 -31.39 6.98
CA THR A 654 14.85 -30.88 6.77
C THR A 654 13.90 -32.06 6.66
N GLU A 655 13.00 -32.24 7.63
CA GLU A 655 11.98 -33.28 7.54
C GLU A 655 10.90 -32.89 6.53
N PHE A 656 10.24 -31.74 6.76
CA PHE A 656 9.23 -31.16 5.87
C PHE A 656 8.88 -29.71 6.25
N ILE A 657 8.14 -29.04 5.37
CA ILE A 657 7.52 -27.72 5.63
C ILE A 657 6.19 -27.93 6.33
N LEU A 658 6.05 -27.37 7.54
CA LEU A 658 4.83 -27.41 8.35
C LEU A 658 3.74 -26.47 7.83
N GLY A 659 4.14 -25.40 7.14
CA GLY A 659 3.27 -24.37 6.61
C GLY A 659 4.01 -23.04 6.50
N TYR A 660 3.26 -21.94 6.55
CA TYR A 660 3.78 -20.59 6.41
C TYR A 660 3.37 -19.70 7.58
N VAL A 661 4.32 -18.86 7.99
CA VAL A 661 4.25 -17.99 9.16
C VAL A 661 4.55 -16.56 8.78
N ARG A 662 4.14 -15.65 9.68
CA ARG A 662 4.54 -14.26 9.61
C ARG A 662 5.89 -14.07 10.25
#